data_AF-A0A9P6TJ74-F1
#
_entry.id   AF-A0A9P6TJ74-F1
#
_cell.length_a   1.000
_cell.length_b   1.000
_cell.length_c   1.000
_cell.angle_alpha   90.00
_cell.angle_beta   90.00
_cell.angle_gamma   90.00
#
_symmetry.space_group_name_H-M   'P 1'
#
loop_
_entity.id
_entity.type
_entity.pdbx_description
1 polymer ?
#
loop_
_entity_poly.entity_id
_entity_poly.type
_entity_poly.pdbx_seq_one_letter_code
_entity_poly.pdbx_strand_id
1 'polypeptide(L)'
;ALFTLPAGPQPFIHIVPATPFASMSSINDVMNYSTSYTFDEPVSLSSWLSRLHDSKNDSRSRQSYKQNQVSSTLDDYGDRLLRNFVAHWAKAATSRGRKSNDPKQTDIPLPTAIQFCSAVVPLRALLYGIQVKEGEDDFKKAVIGQSPGAKGMIQQIDVVLRKKIKDTVEIERVFSRTNSLEIMRKCIETYVQESPPYYTQKYHLWKREKVMLLYSSLSRGPCAAEYGLRLEKECNLIWTQGRQGCEHVSLTGKECRLKLGHGTRAVEEDDNNIKHVREDRAMAGRHSSGCSFFHSCNCGKSQKLREDSFDILDANFGFYSKFTCCLGNGRAAIDFQKSQLGTCQNLVLSQEFPVSDSSLLYLGPSSTYRNSVGLEKYEGIASNTNYMLPWTLATKAEVAARDQRRLPVDQKSKTIDKNEWPLPGKSVEVVSTSTRPSLPPISSLEAFPALGTTPIGEVPKTVEEPKKEKRRRDTRRRDKEHRLEGLIRGYVGAEYECPLGHRFLSCADGRVCKLGHKGHPKEHGNYFVHQDLPLFVLCLCNFASHPEKPKADVTAQLQRLYMVTPADVSVTIAVKPIVKFKRENQETVELKIFDETLVLPPNGVYVLRLPYIYRHDGKPIIPEPDVEKRINNGFLQKDCFQVHFLEDHR
;
A
#
# COMPACT_ATOMS: atom_id res chain seq x y z
N ALA A 1 63.70 19.19 4.26
CA ALA A 1 62.99 20.33 3.63
C ALA A 1 62.78 20.02 2.15
N LEU A 2 61.67 20.45 1.54
CA LEU A 2 61.37 20.24 0.11
C LEU A 2 62.29 21.07 -0.81
N PHE A 3 62.71 22.25 -0.34
CA PHE A 3 63.66 23.12 -1.02
C PHE A 3 64.70 23.63 -0.03
N THR A 4 65.88 23.99 -0.54
CA THR A 4 66.94 24.64 0.25
C THR A 4 67.10 26.07 -0.20
N LEU A 5 67.01 27.01 0.73
CA LEU A 5 67.37 28.40 0.49
C LEU A 5 68.89 28.56 0.65
N PRO A 6 69.55 29.36 -0.20
CA PRO A 6 70.97 29.63 -0.02
C PRO A 6 71.21 30.43 1.25
N ALA A 7 72.17 29.99 2.05
CA ALA A 7 72.54 30.65 3.31
C ALA A 7 73.56 31.80 3.13
N GLY A 8 74.15 31.92 1.94
CA GLY A 8 75.16 32.94 1.63
C GLY A 8 74.60 34.18 0.93
N PRO A 9 75.44 35.17 0.57
CA PRO A 9 75.04 36.40 -0.12
C PRO A 9 74.61 36.19 -1.58
N GLN A 10 74.31 34.95 -1.97
CA GLN A 10 73.90 34.59 -3.32
C GLN A 10 72.45 35.07 -3.55
N PRO A 11 72.16 35.70 -4.70
CA PRO A 11 70.83 36.21 -4.96
C PRO A 11 69.84 35.03 -5.09
N PHE A 12 68.82 34.99 -4.23
CA PHE A 12 67.74 33.99 -4.29
C PHE A 12 66.50 34.49 -5.05
N ILE A 13 66.25 35.79 -5.00
CA ILE A 13 65.12 36.45 -5.67
C ILE A 13 65.70 37.33 -6.77
N HIS A 14 65.15 37.21 -7.98
CA HIS A 14 65.40 38.13 -9.08
C HIS A 14 64.15 38.96 -9.32
N ILE A 15 64.27 40.28 -9.21
CA ILE A 15 63.20 41.20 -9.55
C ILE A 15 63.35 41.53 -11.03
N VAL A 16 62.42 41.03 -11.85
CA VAL A 16 62.34 41.44 -13.25
C VAL A 16 61.81 42.87 -13.26
N PRO A 17 62.60 43.87 -13.70
CA PRO A 17 62.11 45.23 -13.80
C PRO A 17 60.95 45.26 -14.80
N ALA A 18 59.87 45.98 -14.48
CA ALA A 18 58.85 46.30 -15.47
C ALA A 18 59.54 47.19 -16.52
N THR A 19 59.89 46.63 -17.68
CA THR A 19 60.43 47.45 -18.76
C THR A 19 59.27 48.29 -19.27
N PRO A 20 59.34 49.63 -19.18
CA PRO A 20 58.33 50.45 -19.84
C PRO A 20 58.56 50.24 -21.34
N PHE A 21 57.64 49.54 -22.00
CA PHE A 21 57.59 49.53 -23.47
C PHE A 21 57.54 50.98 -23.92
N ALA A 22 58.68 51.51 -24.40
CA ALA A 22 58.82 52.90 -24.80
C ALA A 22 58.23 53.14 -26.19
N SER A 23 57.01 52.67 -26.45
CA SER A 23 56.14 53.26 -27.47
C SER A 23 55.13 54.21 -26.81
N MET A 24 55.56 54.99 -25.82
CA MET A 24 54.75 56.09 -25.28
C MET A 24 55.22 57.38 -25.93
N SER A 25 54.47 57.82 -26.94
CA SER A 25 54.68 59.12 -27.59
C SER A 25 53.83 60.23 -26.95
N SER A 26 52.97 59.91 -25.98
CA SER A 26 52.18 60.92 -25.26
C SER A 26 51.73 60.48 -23.87
N ILE A 27 51.48 61.46 -22.99
CA ILE A 27 50.97 61.31 -21.61
C ILE A 27 49.63 60.53 -21.55
N ASN A 28 48.87 60.48 -22.65
CA ASN A 28 47.60 59.74 -22.71
C ASN A 28 47.74 58.21 -22.73
N ASP A 29 48.91 57.64 -23.06
CA ASP A 29 49.08 56.18 -23.03
C ASP A 29 49.27 55.64 -21.60
N VAL A 30 49.63 56.50 -20.64
CA VAL A 30 49.80 56.13 -19.22
C VAL A 30 48.45 55.74 -18.58
N MET A 31 47.34 56.34 -19.03
CA MET A 31 46.01 56.04 -18.50
C MET A 31 45.39 54.77 -19.08
N ASN A 32 45.87 54.27 -20.21
CA ASN A 32 45.36 53.04 -20.84
C ASN A 32 46.19 51.78 -20.53
N TYR A 33 47.35 51.90 -19.86
CA TYR A 33 48.24 50.76 -19.55
C TYR A 33 47.94 50.06 -18.21
N SER A 34 46.85 50.44 -17.53
CA SER A 34 46.41 49.76 -16.31
C SER A 34 45.72 48.41 -16.55
N THR A 35 45.59 47.96 -17.81
CA THR A 35 44.72 46.82 -18.17
C THR A 35 45.37 45.64 -18.90
N SER A 36 46.69 45.59 -19.13
CA SER A 36 47.30 44.47 -19.87
C SER A 36 48.51 43.78 -19.22
N TYR A 37 48.73 43.97 -17.92
CA TYR A 37 49.63 43.09 -17.16
C TYR A 37 48.81 42.29 -16.16
N THR A 38 48.35 41.11 -16.58
CA THR A 38 47.71 40.12 -15.71
C THR A 38 48.76 39.10 -15.27
N PHE A 39 48.84 38.87 -13.95
CA PHE A 39 49.75 37.90 -13.33
C PHE A 39 49.52 36.45 -13.83
N ASP A 40 48.39 36.21 -14.49
CA ASP A 40 47.90 34.90 -14.91
C ASP A 40 48.43 34.43 -16.29
N GLU A 41 49.09 35.28 -17.08
CA GLU A 41 49.73 34.87 -18.36
C GLU A 41 51.21 35.31 -18.43
N PRO A 42 52.13 34.60 -17.77
CA PRO A 42 53.55 34.89 -17.89
C PRO A 42 54.06 34.59 -19.30
N VAL A 43 54.94 35.45 -19.82
CA VAL A 43 55.62 35.23 -21.11
C VAL A 43 56.36 33.89 -21.07
N SER A 44 56.04 33.01 -22.00
CA SER A 44 56.63 31.67 -22.07
C SER A 44 58.16 31.75 -22.25
N LEU A 45 58.89 31.19 -21.29
CA LEU A 45 60.36 31.17 -21.29
C LEU A 45 60.93 30.49 -22.56
N SER A 46 60.22 29.49 -23.11
CA SER A 46 60.61 28.82 -24.35
C SER A 46 60.39 29.71 -25.58
N SER A 47 59.30 30.47 -25.64
CA SER A 47 59.07 31.46 -26.69
C SER A 47 60.14 32.56 -26.67
N TRP A 48 60.53 33.01 -25.48
CA TRP A 48 61.61 33.99 -25.30
C TRP A 48 62.99 33.41 -25.71
N LEU A 49 63.30 32.16 -25.33
CA LEU A 49 64.54 31.48 -25.73
C LEU A 49 64.62 31.24 -27.25
N SER A 50 63.49 30.97 -27.92
CA SER A 50 63.47 30.79 -29.38
C SER A 50 63.72 32.09 -30.15
N ARG A 51 63.19 33.23 -29.69
CA ARG A 51 63.43 34.56 -30.31
C ARG A 51 64.91 34.96 -30.33
N LEU A 52 65.70 34.41 -29.42
CA LEU A 52 67.16 34.63 -29.37
C LEU A 52 67.94 33.86 -30.43
N HIS A 53 67.37 32.80 -31.00
CA HIS A 53 68.06 32.05 -32.05
C HIS A 53 67.93 32.75 -33.41
N ASP A 54 66.82 33.46 -33.63
CA ASP A 54 66.55 34.20 -34.86
C ASP A 54 67.30 35.55 -34.93
N SER A 55 67.62 36.17 -33.79
CA SER A 55 68.32 37.47 -33.75
C SER A 55 69.78 37.43 -34.19
N LYS A 56 70.36 36.24 -34.41
CA LYS A 56 71.71 36.09 -34.97
C LYS A 56 71.77 36.18 -36.50
N ASN A 57 70.65 36.10 -37.22
CA ASN A 57 70.64 35.97 -38.68
C ASN A 57 70.07 37.15 -39.47
N ASP A 58 69.49 38.18 -38.83
CA ASP A 58 68.93 39.31 -39.58
C ASP A 58 69.76 40.59 -39.44
N SER A 59 70.65 40.79 -40.41
CA SER A 59 71.53 41.95 -40.51
C SER A 59 71.07 42.92 -41.59
N ARG A 60 69.76 43.22 -41.67
CA ARG A 60 69.23 44.21 -42.63
C ARG A 60 67.94 44.90 -42.16
N SER A 61 68.08 45.97 -41.38
CA SER A 61 67.31 47.21 -41.57
C SER A 61 67.73 48.30 -40.56
N ARG A 62 68.49 49.27 -41.06
CA ARG A 62 68.76 50.55 -40.39
C ARG A 62 67.76 51.58 -40.90
N GLN A 63 66.72 51.91 -40.14
CA GLN A 63 66.05 53.24 -40.17
C GLN A 63 64.98 53.37 -39.08
N SER A 64 65.40 53.71 -37.86
CA SER A 64 64.66 54.57 -36.90
C SER A 64 65.58 54.84 -35.70
N TYR A 65 66.58 55.69 -35.94
CA TYR A 65 67.60 56.04 -34.95
C TYR A 65 67.14 57.28 -34.17
N LYS A 66 66.61 57.06 -32.97
CA LYS A 66 66.95 57.81 -31.72
C LYS A 66 66.01 57.56 -30.53
N GLN A 67 64.91 56.81 -30.68
CA GLN A 67 64.01 56.48 -29.56
C GLN A 67 64.07 55.00 -29.12
N ASN A 68 64.60 54.10 -29.98
CA ASN A 68 64.77 52.67 -29.67
C ASN A 68 66.05 52.30 -28.90
N GLN A 69 67.02 53.21 -28.74
CA GLN A 69 68.29 52.86 -28.08
C GLN A 69 68.12 52.67 -26.56
N VAL A 70 67.33 53.52 -25.88
CA VAL A 70 67.18 53.42 -24.41
C VAL A 70 66.33 52.20 -24.03
N SER A 71 65.25 51.92 -24.77
CA SER A 71 64.41 50.74 -24.56
C SER A 71 65.18 49.44 -24.82
N SER A 72 65.91 49.34 -25.94
CA SER A 72 66.70 48.13 -26.21
C SER A 72 67.83 47.96 -25.19
N THR A 73 68.41 49.04 -24.66
CA THR A 73 69.44 48.94 -23.62
C THR A 73 68.88 48.52 -22.26
N LEU A 74 67.65 48.91 -21.91
CA LEU A 74 66.99 48.53 -20.65
C LEU A 74 66.46 47.10 -20.72
N ASP A 75 65.89 46.69 -21.86
CA ASP A 75 65.51 45.29 -22.13
C ASP A 75 66.77 44.40 -22.13
N ASP A 76 67.84 44.80 -22.82
CA ASP A 76 69.13 44.08 -22.78
C ASP A 76 69.72 44.03 -21.36
N TYR A 77 69.53 45.08 -20.55
CA TYR A 77 70.02 45.12 -19.18
C TYR A 77 69.24 44.17 -18.26
N GLY A 78 67.91 44.18 -18.34
CA GLY A 78 67.04 43.22 -17.63
C GLY A 78 67.33 41.78 -18.03
N ASP A 79 67.43 41.52 -19.33
CA ASP A 79 67.77 40.20 -19.87
C ASP A 79 69.15 39.72 -19.43
N ARG A 80 70.15 40.61 -19.39
CA ARG A 80 71.49 40.29 -18.89
C ARG A 80 71.47 39.98 -17.39
N LEU A 81 70.72 40.73 -16.59
CA LEU A 81 70.61 40.48 -15.15
C LEU A 81 69.91 39.13 -14.87
N LEU A 82 68.83 38.82 -15.59
CA LEU A 82 68.16 37.52 -15.48
C LEU A 82 69.07 36.37 -15.95
N ARG A 83 69.78 36.53 -17.07
CA ARG A 83 70.77 35.54 -17.54
C ARG A 83 71.87 35.33 -16.51
N ASN A 84 72.39 36.38 -15.90
CA ASN A 84 73.43 36.28 -14.88
C ASN A 84 72.90 35.55 -13.65
N PHE A 85 71.67 35.84 -13.23
CA PHE A 85 70.99 35.16 -12.14
C PHE A 85 70.80 33.66 -12.42
N VAL A 86 70.22 33.30 -13.57
CA VAL A 86 69.99 31.90 -13.96
C VAL A 86 71.31 31.16 -14.19
N ALA A 87 72.27 31.77 -14.87
CA ALA A 87 73.57 31.17 -15.13
C ALA A 87 74.38 30.95 -13.85
N HIS A 88 74.25 31.82 -12.85
CA HIS A 88 74.85 31.61 -11.53
C HIS A 88 74.34 30.30 -10.91
N TRP A 89 73.02 30.10 -10.87
CA TRP A 89 72.43 28.89 -10.29
C TRP A 89 72.63 27.64 -11.15
N ALA A 90 72.60 27.76 -12.49
CA ALA A 90 72.89 26.65 -13.40
C ALA A 90 74.35 26.20 -13.28
N LYS A 91 75.30 27.15 -13.17
CA LYS A 91 76.70 26.84 -12.88
C LYS A 91 76.84 26.21 -11.51
N ALA A 92 76.20 26.76 -10.48
CA ALA A 92 76.22 26.17 -9.14
C ALA A 92 75.68 24.73 -9.14
N ALA A 93 74.58 24.45 -9.85
CA ALA A 93 74.01 23.10 -9.95
C ALA A 93 74.91 22.11 -10.71
N THR A 94 75.61 22.57 -11.74
CA THR A 94 76.52 21.74 -12.55
C THR A 94 77.93 21.61 -11.95
N SER A 95 78.34 22.56 -11.10
CA SER A 95 79.64 22.58 -10.43
C SER A 95 79.63 22.05 -8.99
N ARG A 96 78.45 21.83 -8.37
CA ARG A 96 78.26 21.29 -7.00
C ARG A 96 78.60 19.81 -6.89
N GLY A 97 79.81 19.45 -7.31
CA GLY A 97 80.56 18.30 -6.79
C GLY A 97 81.60 18.70 -5.73
N ARG A 98 81.52 19.92 -5.16
CA ARG A 98 82.44 20.37 -4.10
C ARG A 98 81.73 21.23 -3.05
N LYS A 99 81.62 20.65 -1.85
CA LYS A 99 81.54 21.23 -0.50
C LYS A 99 80.37 22.20 -0.22
N SER A 100 79.22 21.62 0.17
CA SER A 100 78.32 22.26 1.13
C SER A 100 78.87 22.06 2.54
N ASN A 101 78.87 23.09 3.40
CA ASN A 101 79.34 23.02 4.80
C ASN A 101 78.36 22.29 5.73
N ASP A 102 77.35 21.62 5.19
CA ASP A 102 76.34 20.90 5.96
C ASP A 102 76.63 19.38 5.89
N PRO A 103 77.07 18.73 6.98
CA PRO A 103 77.58 17.34 6.97
C PRO A 103 76.50 16.28 6.66
N LYS A 104 75.25 16.67 6.44
CA LYS A 104 74.13 15.78 6.07
C LYS A 104 73.71 15.86 4.61
N GLN A 105 74.29 16.76 3.81
CA GLN A 105 73.94 16.90 2.39
C GLN A 105 74.96 16.16 1.53
N THR A 106 74.69 14.86 1.35
CA THR A 106 75.46 13.93 0.50
C THR A 106 75.59 14.49 -0.92
N ASP A 107 76.76 14.34 -1.56
CA ASP A 107 76.97 14.61 -3.00
C ASP A 107 75.90 13.86 -3.83
N ILE A 108 74.87 14.57 -4.30
CA ILE A 108 73.88 14.00 -5.21
C ILE A 108 74.45 14.15 -6.62
N PRO A 109 74.79 13.06 -7.32
CA PRO A 109 75.32 13.15 -8.68
C PRO A 109 74.27 13.73 -9.63
N LEU A 110 74.73 14.52 -10.60
CA LEU A 110 73.86 15.08 -11.64
C LEU A 110 73.19 13.93 -12.42
N PRO A 111 71.85 13.88 -12.53
CA PRO A 111 71.19 12.78 -13.21
C PRO A 111 71.53 12.79 -14.70
N THR A 112 71.75 11.60 -15.27
CA THR A 112 71.80 11.45 -16.72
C THR A 112 70.43 11.73 -17.34
N ALA A 113 70.40 12.11 -18.62
CA ALA A 113 69.16 12.32 -19.35
C ALA A 113 68.21 11.10 -19.26
N ILE A 114 68.78 9.89 -19.34
CA ILE A 114 68.02 8.63 -19.24
C ILE A 114 67.41 8.47 -17.83
N GLN A 115 68.16 8.73 -16.77
CA GLN A 115 67.64 8.67 -15.39
C GLN A 115 66.53 9.70 -15.16
N PHE A 116 66.71 10.92 -15.66
CA PHE A 116 65.70 11.97 -15.57
C PHE A 116 64.41 11.59 -16.31
N CYS A 117 64.50 11.18 -17.59
CA CYS A 117 63.35 10.73 -18.37
C CYS A 117 62.65 9.51 -17.73
N SER A 118 63.42 8.56 -17.19
CA SER A 118 62.89 7.38 -16.51
C SER A 118 62.08 7.73 -15.25
N ALA A 119 62.41 8.82 -14.56
CA ALA A 119 61.68 9.30 -13.39
C ALA A 119 60.43 10.12 -13.76
N VAL A 120 60.50 10.92 -14.82
CA VAL A 120 59.38 11.76 -15.29
C VAL A 120 58.20 10.91 -15.77
N VAL A 121 58.45 9.74 -16.39
CA VAL A 121 57.39 8.86 -16.90
C VAL A 121 56.41 8.42 -15.79
N PRO A 122 56.84 7.77 -14.68
CA PRO A 122 55.96 7.46 -13.56
C PRO A 122 55.34 8.68 -12.87
N LEU A 123 56.08 9.79 -12.74
CA LEU A 123 55.59 11.01 -12.08
C LEU A 123 54.44 11.67 -12.86
N ARG A 124 54.54 11.74 -14.19
CA ARG A 124 53.47 12.26 -15.05
C ARG A 124 52.21 11.40 -14.93
N ALA A 125 52.37 10.07 -14.92
CA ALA A 125 51.24 9.15 -14.74
C ALA A 125 50.55 9.34 -13.38
N LEU A 126 51.34 9.51 -12.30
CA LEU A 126 50.84 9.73 -10.95
C LEU A 126 50.10 11.07 -10.80
N LEU A 127 50.67 12.16 -11.31
CA LEU A 127 50.12 13.52 -11.14
C LEU A 127 48.86 13.77 -11.96
N TYR A 128 48.79 13.21 -13.18
CA TYR A 128 47.68 13.47 -14.10
C TYR A 128 46.67 12.32 -14.18
N GLY A 129 46.84 11.27 -13.36
CA GLY A 129 45.97 10.10 -13.37
C GLY A 129 45.94 9.33 -14.71
N ILE A 130 46.91 9.59 -15.59
CA ILE A 130 47.01 8.96 -16.91
C ILE A 130 47.50 7.54 -16.67
N GLN A 131 46.61 6.56 -16.86
CA GLN A 131 46.99 5.16 -16.96
C GLN A 131 48.08 5.06 -18.04
N VAL A 132 49.22 4.49 -17.68
CA VAL A 132 50.28 4.15 -18.64
C VAL A 132 49.77 2.98 -19.49
N LYS A 133 48.77 3.23 -20.34
CA LYS A 133 48.24 2.27 -21.29
C LYS A 133 49.28 2.09 -22.40
N GLU A 134 49.39 0.87 -22.91
CA GLU A 134 50.27 0.55 -24.05
C GLU A 134 49.76 1.09 -25.40
N GLY A 135 48.81 2.02 -25.43
CA GLY A 135 48.28 2.61 -26.64
C GLY A 135 48.08 4.12 -26.49
N GLU A 136 48.75 4.85 -27.40
CA GLU A 136 48.57 6.24 -27.84
C GLU A 136 49.33 7.41 -27.19
N ASP A 137 50.12 7.26 -26.12
CA ASP A 137 51.08 8.30 -25.72
C ASP A 137 52.53 7.75 -25.65
N ASP A 138 53.22 7.90 -26.78
CA ASP A 138 54.47 7.22 -27.19
C ASP A 138 55.73 7.53 -26.36
N PHE A 139 55.61 8.27 -25.26
CA PHE A 139 56.79 8.73 -24.51
C PHE A 139 57.48 7.61 -23.72
N LYS A 140 56.72 6.70 -23.08
CA LYS A 140 57.32 5.55 -22.37
C LYS A 140 57.97 4.57 -23.34
N LYS A 141 57.33 4.31 -24.48
CA LYS A 141 57.87 3.44 -25.54
C LYS A 141 59.10 4.06 -26.19
N ALA A 142 59.10 5.37 -26.46
CA ALA A 142 60.26 6.08 -26.97
C ALA A 142 61.45 6.03 -26.00
N VAL A 143 61.24 6.26 -24.70
CA VAL A 143 62.30 6.19 -23.68
C VAL A 143 62.87 4.77 -23.56
N ILE A 144 62.02 3.74 -23.58
CA ILE A 144 62.46 2.33 -23.51
C ILE A 144 63.13 1.89 -24.83
N GLY A 145 62.62 2.34 -25.98
CA GLY A 145 63.15 2.03 -27.30
C GLY A 145 64.52 2.66 -27.56
N GLN A 146 64.75 3.88 -27.08
CA GLN A 146 66.07 4.55 -27.14
C GLN A 146 67.04 4.01 -26.10
N SER A 147 66.56 3.39 -25.01
CA SER A 147 67.40 2.90 -23.91
C SER A 147 66.74 1.74 -23.17
N PRO A 148 67.07 0.47 -23.52
CA PRO A 148 66.46 -0.72 -22.93
C PRO A 148 66.60 -0.81 -21.39
N GLY A 149 67.69 -0.26 -20.84
CA GLY A 149 67.96 -0.19 -19.40
C GLY A 149 67.00 0.71 -18.61
N ALA A 150 66.25 1.60 -19.28
CA ALA A 150 65.25 2.47 -18.64
C ALA A 150 64.05 1.70 -18.08
N LYS A 151 63.73 0.53 -18.66
CA LYS A 151 62.55 -0.28 -18.28
C LYS A 151 62.56 -0.67 -16.80
N GLY A 152 63.70 -1.19 -16.31
CA GLY A 152 63.85 -1.59 -14.91
C GLY A 152 63.76 -0.41 -13.95
N MET A 153 64.37 0.72 -14.31
CA MET A 153 64.33 1.95 -13.51
C MET A 153 62.92 2.53 -13.41
N ILE A 154 62.19 2.61 -14.53
CA ILE A 154 60.80 3.07 -14.56
C ILE A 154 59.93 2.20 -13.63
N GLN A 155 60.07 0.87 -13.70
CA GLN A 155 59.30 -0.05 -12.86
C GLN A 155 59.61 0.13 -11.37
N GLN A 156 60.89 0.25 -11.00
CA GLN A 156 61.30 0.46 -9.61
C GLN A 156 60.75 1.78 -9.05
N ILE A 157 60.89 2.87 -9.81
CA ILE A 157 60.38 4.19 -9.42
C ILE A 157 58.86 4.17 -9.27
N ASP A 158 58.15 3.55 -10.22
CA ASP A 158 56.69 3.42 -10.20
C ASP A 158 56.19 2.63 -8.98
N VAL A 159 56.87 1.53 -8.60
CA VAL A 159 56.57 0.78 -7.37
C VAL A 159 56.79 1.63 -6.12
N VAL A 160 57.89 2.38 -6.05
CA VAL A 160 58.20 3.26 -4.91
C VAL A 160 57.17 4.37 -4.77
N LEU A 161 56.83 5.04 -5.88
CA LEU A 161 55.81 6.11 -5.92
C LEU A 161 54.44 5.57 -5.53
N ARG A 162 54.02 4.42 -6.07
CA ARG A 162 52.75 3.78 -5.68
C ARG A 162 52.71 3.42 -4.20
N LYS A 163 53.80 2.88 -3.63
CA LYS A 163 53.84 2.46 -2.23
C LYS A 163 53.91 3.63 -1.24
N LYS A 164 54.59 4.73 -1.60
CA LYS A 164 54.86 5.84 -0.68
C LYS A 164 53.98 7.06 -0.85
N ILE A 165 53.46 7.31 -2.07
CA ILE A 165 52.89 8.61 -2.45
C ILE A 165 51.45 8.50 -2.96
N LYS A 166 50.99 7.29 -3.34
CA LYS A 166 49.62 7.11 -3.86
C LYS A 166 48.54 7.56 -2.86
N ASP A 167 48.66 7.16 -1.61
CA ASP A 167 47.64 7.45 -0.59
C ASP A 167 47.65 8.93 -0.15
N THR A 168 48.77 9.64 -0.34
CA THR A 168 48.86 11.08 -0.09
C THR A 168 48.38 11.92 -1.27
N VAL A 169 48.56 11.44 -2.51
CA VAL A 169 48.08 12.13 -3.73
C VAL A 169 46.58 11.86 -3.97
N GLU A 170 46.08 10.66 -3.65
CA GLU A 170 44.68 10.29 -3.81
C GLU A 170 43.89 10.42 -2.48
N ILE A 171 44.20 11.43 -1.66
CA ILE A 171 43.61 11.59 -0.32
C ILE A 171 42.07 11.62 -0.34
N GLU A 172 41.47 12.22 -1.39
CA GLU A 172 40.02 12.26 -1.58
C GLU A 172 39.42 10.86 -1.80
N ARG A 173 40.11 9.97 -2.52
CA ARG A 173 39.66 8.58 -2.70
C ARG A 173 39.82 7.78 -1.42
N VAL A 174 40.90 8.00 -0.66
CA VAL A 174 41.10 7.33 0.64
C VAL A 174 39.97 7.72 1.60
N PHE A 175 39.67 9.01 1.71
CA PHE A 175 38.56 9.50 2.52
C PHE A 175 37.21 8.97 2.02
N SER A 176 36.94 9.10 0.71
CA SER A 176 35.68 8.66 0.11
C SER A 176 35.45 7.16 0.30
N ARG A 177 36.49 6.32 0.24
CA ARG A 177 36.41 4.88 0.50
C ARG A 177 35.98 4.58 1.93
N THR A 178 36.64 5.18 2.92
CA THR A 178 36.33 4.96 4.35
C THR A 178 34.93 5.46 4.69
N ASN A 179 34.58 6.68 4.26
CA ASN A 179 33.27 7.27 4.49
C ASN A 179 32.15 6.45 3.83
N SER A 180 32.32 6.06 2.56
CA SER A 180 31.32 5.26 1.83
C SER A 180 31.13 3.87 2.43
N LEU A 181 32.20 3.24 2.92
CA LEU A 181 32.14 1.95 3.61
C LEU A 181 31.36 2.06 4.94
N GLU A 182 31.60 3.10 5.73
CA GLU A 182 30.91 3.31 7.00
C GLU A 182 29.41 3.56 6.80
N ILE A 183 29.05 4.41 5.84
CA ILE A 183 27.65 4.68 5.47
C ILE A 183 26.97 3.41 4.94
N MET A 184 27.67 2.63 4.10
CA MET A 184 27.16 1.35 3.61
C MET A 184 26.84 0.38 4.76
N ARG A 185 27.71 0.27 5.77
CA ARG A 185 27.47 -0.58 6.95
C ARG A 185 26.20 -0.15 7.71
N LYS A 186 26.05 1.15 7.98
CA LYS A 186 24.84 1.71 8.61
C LYS A 186 23.57 1.43 7.80
N CYS A 187 23.68 1.50 6.47
CA CYS A 187 22.59 1.17 5.55
C CYS A 187 22.20 -0.32 5.63
N ILE A 188 23.18 -1.23 5.69
CA ILE A 188 22.93 -2.67 5.87
C ILE A 188 22.26 -2.95 7.23
N GLU A 189 22.71 -2.29 8.30
CA GLU A 189 22.07 -2.40 9.62
C GLU A 189 20.60 -1.95 9.55
N THR A 190 20.33 -0.80 8.90
CA THR A 190 18.97 -0.27 8.70
C THR A 190 18.10 -1.20 7.84
N TYR A 191 18.71 -1.89 6.86
CA TYR A 191 18.03 -2.88 6.02
C TYR A 191 17.55 -4.08 6.83
N VAL A 192 18.40 -4.59 7.74
CA VAL A 192 18.09 -5.75 8.59
C VAL A 192 17.17 -5.37 9.75
N GLN A 193 17.29 -4.14 10.26
CA GLN A 193 16.49 -3.63 11.37
C GLN A 193 14.99 -3.63 11.06
N GLU A 194 14.20 -4.10 12.02
CA GLU A 194 12.73 -4.21 11.96
C GLU A 194 12.20 -5.03 10.76
N SER A 195 13.07 -5.76 10.07
CA SER A 195 12.65 -6.63 8.98
C SER A 195 12.21 -8.00 9.53
N PRO A 196 11.07 -8.55 9.06
CA PRO A 196 10.63 -9.89 9.45
C PRO A 196 11.71 -10.96 9.19
N PRO A 197 11.65 -12.11 9.89
CA PRO A 197 12.57 -13.22 9.62
C PRO A 197 12.54 -13.69 8.16
N TYR A 198 11.35 -13.70 7.54
CA TYR A 198 11.14 -14.05 6.14
C TYR A 198 10.19 -13.03 5.51
N TYR A 199 10.47 -12.61 4.27
CA TYR A 199 9.64 -11.65 3.54
C TYR A 199 9.71 -11.84 2.03
N THR A 200 8.66 -11.37 1.34
CA THR A 200 8.46 -11.50 -0.11
C THR A 200 9.42 -10.64 -0.92
N GLN A 201 9.53 -10.91 -2.23
CA GLN A 201 10.35 -10.10 -3.12
C GLN A 201 9.90 -8.63 -3.14
N LYS A 202 8.59 -8.38 -3.06
CA LYS A 202 8.04 -7.03 -3.03
C LYS A 202 8.54 -6.21 -1.84
N TYR A 203 8.51 -6.78 -0.63
CA TYR A 203 9.05 -6.13 0.56
C TYR A 203 10.56 -5.91 0.47
N HIS A 204 11.29 -6.91 -0.05
CA HIS A 204 12.74 -6.81 -0.28
C HIS A 204 13.09 -5.60 -1.16
N LEU A 205 12.44 -5.47 -2.33
CA LEU A 205 12.69 -4.39 -3.27
C LEU A 205 12.39 -3.02 -2.65
N TRP A 206 11.26 -2.88 -1.95
CA TRP A 206 10.90 -1.65 -1.24
C TRP A 206 11.93 -1.27 -0.17
N LYS A 207 12.33 -2.22 0.70
CA LYS A 207 13.29 -1.94 1.78
C LYS A 207 14.67 -1.62 1.20
N ARG A 208 15.09 -2.32 0.15
CA ARG A 208 16.34 -2.07 -0.57
C ARG A 208 16.35 -0.67 -1.17
N GLU A 209 15.30 -0.27 -1.87
CA GLU A 209 15.18 1.08 -2.46
C GLU A 209 15.23 2.17 -1.39
N LYS A 210 14.51 1.99 -0.27
CA LYS A 210 14.55 2.90 0.88
C LYS A 210 15.98 3.08 1.43
N VAL A 211 16.73 1.99 1.53
CA VAL A 211 18.11 2.00 2.02
C VAL A 211 19.08 2.60 0.99
N MET A 212 18.84 2.38 -0.32
CA MET A 212 19.60 3.02 -1.39
C MET A 212 19.39 4.53 -1.44
N LEU A 213 18.16 5.01 -1.17
CA LEU A 213 17.87 6.44 -1.03
C LEU A 213 18.60 7.05 0.17
N LEU A 214 18.62 6.35 1.31
CA LEU A 214 19.41 6.76 2.49
C LEU A 214 20.91 6.80 2.19
N TYR A 215 21.42 5.80 1.48
CA TYR A 215 22.82 5.77 1.06
C TYR A 215 23.17 6.94 0.15
N SER A 216 22.31 7.25 -0.82
CA SER A 216 22.49 8.33 -1.78
C SER A 216 22.43 9.71 -1.11
N SER A 217 21.64 9.87 -0.04
CA SER A 217 21.56 11.13 0.71
C SER A 217 22.83 11.39 1.54
N LEU A 218 23.46 10.34 2.07
CA LEU A 218 24.61 10.43 2.98
C LEU A 218 25.98 10.34 2.27
N SER A 219 26.11 9.53 1.22
CA SER A 219 27.41 9.23 0.59
C SER A 219 27.86 10.30 -0.40
N ARG A 220 29.17 10.62 -0.40
CA ARG A 220 29.79 11.60 -1.31
C ARG A 220 31.18 11.13 -1.73
N GLY A 221 31.63 11.65 -2.87
CA GLY A 221 33.00 11.46 -3.39
C GLY A 221 33.15 10.36 -4.45
N PRO A 222 34.37 10.19 -4.99
CA PRO A 222 34.64 9.36 -6.16
C PRO A 222 34.37 7.86 -5.98
N CYS A 223 34.34 7.35 -4.74
CA CYS A 223 34.08 5.93 -4.45
C CYS A 223 32.60 5.64 -4.14
N ALA A 224 31.72 6.65 -4.05
CA ALA A 224 30.33 6.47 -3.61
C ALA A 224 29.53 5.53 -4.55
N ALA A 225 29.69 5.65 -5.87
CA ALA A 225 28.97 4.80 -6.81
C ALA A 225 29.34 3.32 -6.70
N GLU A 226 30.63 3.01 -6.51
CA GLU A 226 31.13 1.64 -6.32
C GLU A 226 30.53 0.98 -5.08
N TYR A 227 30.52 1.72 -3.96
CA TYR A 227 29.94 1.23 -2.70
C TYR A 227 28.41 1.18 -2.73
N GLY A 228 27.75 2.03 -3.50
CA GLY A 228 26.30 1.92 -3.76
C GLY A 228 25.93 0.63 -4.48
N LEU A 229 26.68 0.25 -5.53
CA LEU A 229 26.49 -1.04 -6.21
C LEU A 229 26.79 -2.23 -5.30
N ARG A 230 27.79 -2.09 -4.42
CA ARG A 230 28.08 -3.11 -3.40
C ARG A 230 26.95 -3.25 -2.40
N LEU A 231 26.38 -2.15 -1.90
CA LEU A 231 25.23 -2.15 -1.00
C LEU A 231 24.05 -2.92 -1.60
N GLU A 232 23.71 -2.66 -2.86
CA GLU A 232 22.61 -3.35 -3.54
C GLU A 232 22.85 -4.88 -3.58
N LYS A 233 24.07 -5.30 -3.93
CA LYS A 233 24.44 -6.73 -3.96
C LYS A 233 24.37 -7.37 -2.58
N GLU A 234 24.84 -6.69 -1.53
CA GLU A 234 24.76 -7.19 -0.15
C GLU A 234 23.31 -7.34 0.30
N CYS A 235 22.43 -6.38 -0.01
CA CYS A 235 20.99 -6.49 0.28
C CYS A 235 20.35 -7.70 -0.42
N ASN A 236 20.64 -7.91 -1.71
CA ASN A 236 20.14 -9.07 -2.46
C ASN A 236 20.67 -10.38 -1.87
N LEU A 237 21.96 -10.40 -1.48
CA LEU A 237 22.60 -11.56 -0.87
C LEU A 237 21.96 -11.92 0.48
N ILE A 238 21.74 -10.94 1.35
CA ILE A 238 21.07 -11.14 2.65
C ILE A 238 19.67 -11.74 2.47
N TRP A 239 18.92 -11.29 1.46
CA TRP A 239 17.58 -11.83 1.20
C TRP A 239 17.64 -13.29 0.72
N THR A 240 18.46 -13.55 -0.30
CA THR A 240 18.62 -14.88 -0.92
C THR A 240 19.27 -15.93 -0.01
N GLN A 241 20.12 -15.53 0.93
CA GLN A 241 20.80 -16.43 1.88
C GLN A 241 19.93 -16.99 3.01
N GLY A 242 18.61 -16.77 2.98
CA GLY A 242 17.70 -17.46 3.90
C GLY A 242 16.56 -16.62 4.46
N ARG A 243 16.36 -15.38 3.98
CA ARG A 243 15.24 -14.51 4.37
C ARG A 243 14.10 -14.49 3.35
N GLN A 244 14.15 -15.36 2.33
CA GLN A 244 13.06 -15.49 1.35
C GLN A 244 11.81 -16.06 2.01
N GLY A 245 10.74 -15.27 1.98
CA GLY A 245 9.40 -15.67 2.42
C GLY A 245 8.62 -16.39 1.33
N CYS A 246 7.62 -17.15 1.75
CA CYS A 246 6.63 -17.73 0.87
C CYS A 246 5.72 -16.63 0.29
N GLU A 247 5.52 -16.63 -1.03
CA GLU A 247 4.73 -15.60 -1.72
C GLU A 247 3.24 -15.98 -1.90
N HIS A 248 2.80 -17.07 -1.26
CA HIS A 248 1.40 -17.44 -1.30
C HIS A 248 0.57 -16.44 -0.50
N VAL A 249 -0.60 -16.09 -1.02
CA VAL A 249 -1.49 -15.08 -0.46
C VAL A 249 -2.76 -15.78 0.05
N SER A 250 -3.21 -15.38 1.24
CA SER A 250 -4.43 -15.90 1.85
C SER A 250 -5.66 -15.41 1.10
N LEU A 251 -6.80 -16.01 1.40
CA LEU A 251 -8.07 -15.63 0.77
C LEU A 251 -8.56 -14.23 1.18
N THR A 252 -7.96 -13.64 2.21
CA THR A 252 -8.21 -12.24 2.60
C THR A 252 -7.15 -11.25 2.06
N GLY A 253 -6.24 -11.73 1.20
CA GLY A 253 -5.24 -10.89 0.54
C GLY A 253 -3.94 -10.69 1.33
N LYS A 254 -3.66 -11.52 2.36
CA LYS A 254 -2.46 -11.38 3.20
C LYS A 254 -1.38 -12.40 2.84
N GLU A 255 -0.15 -11.96 2.77
CA GLU A 255 1.00 -12.81 2.41
C GLU A 255 1.34 -13.82 3.52
N CYS A 256 1.85 -14.99 3.13
CA CYS A 256 2.34 -16.00 4.06
C CYS A 256 3.63 -15.52 4.75
N ARG A 257 3.72 -15.70 6.08
CA ARG A 257 4.88 -15.28 6.89
C ARG A 257 5.99 -16.34 7.01
N LEU A 258 5.79 -17.51 6.41
CA LEU A 258 6.70 -18.65 6.52
C LEU A 258 7.79 -18.61 5.46
N LYS A 259 8.88 -19.35 5.70
CA LYS A 259 10.00 -19.47 4.75
C LYS A 259 9.54 -20.04 3.40
N LEU A 260 10.19 -19.63 2.32
CA LEU A 260 10.01 -20.24 1.00
C LEU A 260 10.24 -21.78 1.09
N GLY A 261 9.31 -22.56 0.53
CA GLY A 261 9.37 -24.03 0.57
C GLY A 261 8.91 -24.70 1.87
N HIS A 262 8.22 -23.99 2.79
CA HIS A 262 7.72 -24.61 4.02
C HIS A 262 6.71 -25.76 3.79
N GLY A 263 5.97 -25.74 2.67
CA GLY A 263 4.99 -26.77 2.31
C GLY A 263 5.56 -28.03 1.63
N THR A 264 6.83 -28.03 1.21
CA THR A 264 7.46 -29.18 0.50
C THR A 264 8.21 -30.14 1.42
N ARG A 265 8.44 -29.78 2.70
CA ARG A 265 9.21 -30.58 3.66
C ARG A 265 8.41 -31.61 4.46
N ALA A 266 7.14 -31.85 4.10
CA ALA A 266 6.30 -32.83 4.80
C ALA A 266 6.47 -34.28 4.26
N VAL A 267 7.33 -34.53 3.27
CA VAL A 267 7.45 -35.83 2.60
C VAL A 267 8.84 -36.50 2.74
N GLU A 268 9.83 -35.86 3.34
CA GLU A 268 11.16 -36.48 3.54
C GLU A 268 11.47 -36.68 5.03
N GLU A 269 11.20 -37.93 5.46
CA GLU A 269 11.76 -38.75 6.54
C GLU A 269 12.50 -38.10 7.73
N ASP A 270 12.05 -38.44 8.96
CA ASP A 270 12.92 -39.15 9.92
C ASP A 270 12.06 -39.83 11.02
N ASP A 271 12.05 -41.16 11.02
CA ASP A 271 11.12 -42.02 11.78
C ASP A 271 11.66 -42.42 13.18
N ASN A 272 12.62 -41.68 13.76
CA ASN A 272 13.33 -42.14 14.95
C ASN A 272 13.51 -41.11 16.09
N ASN A 273 12.49 -40.29 16.39
CA ASN A 273 12.40 -39.71 17.74
C ASN A 273 10.97 -39.31 18.14
N ILE A 274 10.23 -40.26 18.72
CA ILE A 274 8.90 -40.03 19.31
C ILE A 274 9.05 -39.94 20.82
N LYS A 275 8.98 -38.72 21.36
CA LYS A 275 8.20 -38.31 22.55
C LYS A 275 8.60 -36.87 22.91
N HIS A 276 7.61 -35.97 22.97
CA HIS A 276 7.67 -34.54 23.36
C HIS A 276 7.61 -33.44 22.27
N VAL A 277 6.90 -33.63 21.14
CA VAL A 277 6.34 -32.49 20.37
C VAL A 277 5.05 -32.95 19.67
N ARG A 278 3.95 -33.14 20.43
CA ARG A 278 2.69 -33.68 19.88
C ARG A 278 1.64 -32.63 19.50
N GLU A 279 1.89 -31.34 19.71
CA GLU A 279 0.93 -30.27 19.38
C GLU A 279 1.36 -29.37 18.22
N ASP A 280 2.67 -29.17 17.98
CA ASP A 280 3.15 -28.27 16.89
C ASP A 280 3.22 -28.93 15.50
N ARG A 281 3.14 -30.26 15.39
CA ARG A 281 3.24 -30.96 14.10
C ARG A 281 2.00 -30.81 13.20
N ALA A 282 0.85 -30.39 13.74
CA ALA A 282 -0.37 -30.21 12.95
C ALA A 282 -0.38 -28.92 12.09
N MET A 283 0.53 -27.98 12.37
CA MET A 283 0.73 -26.74 11.59
C MET A 283 1.93 -26.80 10.64
N ALA A 284 2.77 -27.84 10.72
CA ALA A 284 3.93 -27.99 9.87
C ALA A 284 3.49 -28.23 8.41
N GLY A 285 3.64 -27.21 7.56
CA GLY A 285 3.39 -27.27 6.11
C GLY A 285 2.15 -26.53 5.62
N ARG A 286 1.32 -25.97 6.50
CA ARG A 286 0.19 -25.12 6.09
C ARG A 286 0.60 -23.65 6.02
N HIS A 287 0.11 -22.93 5.01
CA HIS A 287 0.34 -21.50 4.89
C HIS A 287 -0.28 -20.75 6.07
N SER A 288 0.39 -19.70 6.53
CA SER A 288 -0.08 -18.87 7.63
C SER A 288 0.28 -17.41 7.38
N SER A 289 -0.70 -16.52 7.42
CA SER A 289 -0.45 -15.06 7.41
C SER A 289 -0.20 -14.51 8.82
N GLY A 290 -0.38 -15.35 9.86
CA GLY A 290 -0.31 -14.94 11.27
C GLY A 290 -1.48 -14.06 11.73
N CYS A 291 -2.48 -13.85 10.88
CA CYS A 291 -3.68 -13.11 11.24
C CYS A 291 -4.81 -14.05 11.67
N SER A 292 -5.56 -13.59 12.66
CA SER A 292 -6.73 -14.31 13.16
C SER A 292 -7.89 -13.34 13.38
N PHE A 293 -9.11 -13.84 13.22
CA PHE A 293 -10.36 -13.08 13.23
C PHE A 293 -11.40 -13.78 14.08
N PHE A 294 -12.28 -13.05 14.73
CA PHE A 294 -13.44 -13.66 15.40
C PHE A 294 -14.56 -13.89 14.38
N HIS A 295 -15.05 -15.12 14.30
CA HIS A 295 -16.18 -15.49 13.45
C HIS A 295 -17.15 -16.40 14.19
N SER A 296 -18.44 -16.22 13.93
CA SER A 296 -19.51 -17.03 14.49
C SER A 296 -19.82 -18.27 13.65
N CYS A 297 -20.45 -19.25 14.29
CA CYS A 297 -20.83 -20.52 13.68
C CYS A 297 -21.91 -20.37 12.59
N ASN A 298 -22.29 -21.47 11.94
CA ASN A 298 -23.35 -21.49 10.93
C ASN A 298 -24.67 -20.89 11.44
N CYS A 299 -25.08 -21.19 12.69
CA CYS A 299 -26.31 -20.65 13.27
C CYS A 299 -26.13 -19.28 13.96
N GLY A 300 -24.92 -18.74 14.02
CA GLY A 300 -24.62 -17.47 14.67
C GLY A 300 -24.61 -17.49 16.21
N LYS A 301 -24.84 -18.61 16.90
CA LYS A 301 -24.94 -18.59 18.37
C LYS A 301 -23.61 -18.34 19.09
N SER A 302 -22.53 -18.95 18.62
CA SER A 302 -21.20 -18.96 19.28
C SER A 302 -20.10 -18.47 18.34
N GLN A 303 -19.04 -17.90 18.88
CA GLN A 303 -17.86 -17.41 18.18
C GLN A 303 -16.60 -18.22 18.51
N LYS A 304 -15.72 -18.32 17.52
CA LYS A 304 -14.36 -18.85 17.69
C LYS A 304 -13.38 -17.99 16.92
N LEU A 305 -12.12 -18.08 17.32
CA LEU A 305 -11.02 -17.52 16.57
C LEU A 305 -10.80 -18.35 15.29
N ARG A 306 -10.85 -17.69 14.14
CA ARG A 306 -10.53 -18.22 12.81
C ARG A 306 -9.13 -17.72 12.42
N GLU A 307 -8.26 -18.64 12.01
CA GLU A 307 -7.04 -18.26 11.30
C GLU A 307 -7.37 -17.87 9.85
N ASP A 308 -6.58 -16.96 9.29
CA ASP A 308 -6.72 -16.53 7.91
C ASP A 308 -6.41 -17.65 6.92
N SER A 309 -7.46 -18.25 6.36
CA SER A 309 -7.38 -19.43 5.49
C SER A 309 -6.77 -19.12 4.12
N PHE A 310 -6.00 -20.09 3.62
CA PHE A 310 -5.47 -20.11 2.23
C PHE A 310 -6.24 -21.08 1.34
N ASP A 311 -7.05 -21.96 1.93
CA ASP A 311 -7.89 -22.93 1.24
C ASP A 311 -9.38 -22.57 1.43
N ILE A 312 -10.13 -22.60 0.33
CA ILE A 312 -11.53 -22.21 0.30
C ILE A 312 -12.41 -23.21 1.05
N LEU A 313 -12.05 -24.50 1.04
CA LEU A 313 -12.79 -25.51 1.78
C LEU A 313 -12.64 -25.30 3.29
N ASP A 314 -11.44 -24.99 3.79
CA ASP A 314 -11.26 -24.60 5.19
C ASP A 314 -12.01 -23.29 5.52
N ALA A 315 -11.95 -22.31 4.62
CA ALA A 315 -12.61 -21.00 4.78
C ALA A 315 -14.13 -21.07 4.79
N ASN A 316 -14.77 -21.94 4.01
CA ASN A 316 -16.23 -22.00 3.93
C ASN A 316 -16.85 -23.21 4.61
N PHE A 317 -16.08 -24.24 4.96
CA PHE A 317 -16.58 -25.45 5.62
C PHE A 317 -15.77 -25.83 6.86
N GLY A 318 -14.45 -25.99 6.72
CA GLY A 318 -13.58 -26.52 7.78
C GLY A 318 -13.59 -25.72 9.08
N PHE A 319 -13.71 -24.39 9.02
CA PHE A 319 -13.92 -23.57 10.21
C PHE A 319 -15.26 -23.83 10.89
N TYR A 320 -16.34 -23.91 10.11
CA TYR A 320 -17.69 -24.00 10.65
C TYR A 320 -18.04 -25.38 11.19
N SER A 321 -17.40 -26.45 10.70
CA SER A 321 -17.54 -27.81 11.23
C SER A 321 -16.98 -27.97 12.65
N LYS A 322 -16.12 -27.03 13.11
CA LYS A 322 -15.54 -27.02 14.47
C LYS A 322 -16.56 -26.65 15.56
N PHE A 323 -17.79 -26.27 15.22
CA PHE A 323 -18.81 -25.84 16.18
C PHE A 323 -19.84 -26.94 16.46
N THR A 324 -20.20 -27.09 17.73
CA THR A 324 -21.17 -28.11 18.19
C THR A 324 -22.58 -27.55 18.39
N CYS A 325 -22.75 -26.23 18.46
CA CYS A 325 -24.03 -25.60 18.81
C CYS A 325 -25.10 -25.60 17.69
N CYS A 326 -24.71 -25.94 16.46
CA CYS A 326 -25.55 -25.81 15.28
C CYS A 326 -26.48 -27.02 15.06
N LEU A 327 -26.03 -28.24 15.39
CA LEU A 327 -26.71 -29.51 15.13
C LEU A 327 -27.13 -30.20 16.44
N GLY A 328 -27.72 -29.44 17.35
CA GLY A 328 -28.28 -29.99 18.60
C GLY A 328 -29.67 -30.60 18.42
N ASN A 329 -30.26 -31.10 19.49
CA ASN A 329 -31.60 -31.71 19.47
C ASN A 329 -32.65 -30.80 18.82
N GLY A 330 -33.39 -31.35 17.85
CA GLY A 330 -34.44 -30.63 17.12
C GLY A 330 -33.92 -29.68 16.03
N ARG A 331 -32.62 -29.69 15.75
CA ARG A 331 -31.99 -28.94 14.66
C ARG A 331 -31.48 -29.89 13.58
N ALA A 332 -31.35 -29.38 12.36
CA ALA A 332 -30.78 -30.14 11.25
C ALA A 332 -30.19 -29.19 10.21
N ALA A 333 -29.17 -29.65 9.49
CA ALA A 333 -28.73 -29.03 8.25
C ALA A 333 -29.54 -29.54 7.07
N ILE A 334 -29.76 -28.70 6.07
CA ILE A 334 -30.36 -29.11 4.81
C ILE A 334 -29.23 -29.41 3.83
N ASP A 335 -29.21 -30.63 3.30
CA ASP A 335 -28.23 -31.06 2.30
C ASP A 335 -28.72 -30.69 0.90
N PHE A 336 -28.21 -29.57 0.36
CA PHE A 336 -28.62 -29.10 -0.96
C PHE A 336 -28.34 -30.08 -2.09
N GLN A 337 -27.28 -30.89 -1.98
CA GLN A 337 -26.89 -31.82 -3.04
C GLN A 337 -27.81 -33.05 -3.09
N LYS A 338 -28.31 -33.47 -1.93
CA LYS A 338 -29.27 -34.58 -1.83
C LYS A 338 -30.73 -34.14 -1.90
N SER A 339 -30.99 -32.84 -1.74
CA SER A 339 -32.34 -32.27 -1.82
C SER A 339 -32.72 -31.97 -3.27
N GLN A 340 -34.00 -32.15 -3.58
CA GLN A 340 -34.59 -31.66 -4.82
C GLN A 340 -35.21 -30.28 -4.55
N LEU A 341 -34.75 -29.24 -5.26
CA LEU A 341 -35.26 -27.87 -5.16
C LEU A 341 -36.22 -27.55 -6.32
N GLY A 342 -36.97 -26.45 -6.22
CA GLY A 342 -37.94 -26.03 -7.24
C GLY A 342 -39.37 -26.55 -7.01
N THR A 343 -40.10 -26.83 -8.08
CA THR A 343 -41.56 -27.12 -8.03
C THR A 343 -41.90 -28.45 -7.35
N CYS A 344 -41.08 -29.48 -7.53
CA CYS A 344 -41.22 -30.80 -6.88
C CYS A 344 -40.25 -30.93 -5.70
N GLN A 345 -40.30 -30.00 -4.75
CA GLN A 345 -39.29 -29.90 -3.70
C GLN A 345 -39.33 -31.08 -2.71
N ASN A 346 -38.17 -31.65 -2.41
CA ASN A 346 -37.95 -32.59 -1.31
C ASN A 346 -36.63 -32.27 -0.59
N LEU A 347 -36.73 -31.82 0.67
CA LEU A 347 -35.58 -31.39 1.46
C LEU A 347 -35.05 -32.52 2.34
N VAL A 348 -33.78 -32.85 2.18
CA VAL A 348 -33.09 -33.86 2.98
C VAL A 348 -32.46 -33.20 4.21
N LEU A 349 -32.97 -33.55 5.38
CA LEU A 349 -32.42 -33.13 6.67
C LEU A 349 -31.25 -34.05 7.06
N SER A 350 -30.13 -33.44 7.38
CA SER A 350 -28.89 -34.10 7.81
C SER A 350 -28.52 -33.71 9.23
N GLN A 351 -28.02 -34.69 9.99
CA GLN A 351 -27.43 -34.49 11.32
C GLN A 351 -25.93 -34.20 11.26
N GLU A 352 -25.36 -34.15 10.06
CA GLU A 352 -24.00 -33.71 9.76
C GLU A 352 -24.02 -32.55 8.77
N PHE A 353 -23.00 -31.69 8.80
CA PHE A 353 -22.91 -30.60 7.85
C PHE A 353 -22.53 -31.11 6.46
N PRO A 354 -23.32 -30.82 5.40
CA PRO A 354 -22.93 -31.11 4.03
C PRO A 354 -21.74 -30.22 3.62
N VAL A 355 -20.77 -30.79 2.91
CA VAL A 355 -19.59 -30.06 2.42
C VAL A 355 -20.03 -29.08 1.34
N SER A 356 -20.09 -27.80 1.68
CA SER A 356 -20.63 -26.75 0.80
C SER A 356 -20.14 -25.37 1.23
N ASP A 357 -20.15 -24.41 0.29
CA ASP A 357 -19.70 -23.04 0.58
C ASP A 357 -20.67 -22.29 1.50
N SER A 358 -21.95 -22.64 1.45
CA SER A 358 -23.05 -22.06 2.23
C SER A 358 -23.74 -23.16 3.01
N SER A 359 -24.39 -22.83 4.12
CA SER A 359 -25.11 -23.82 4.92
C SER A 359 -26.46 -23.29 5.33
N LEU A 360 -27.51 -24.08 5.11
CA LEU A 360 -28.85 -23.80 5.59
C LEU A 360 -29.19 -24.71 6.78
N LEU A 361 -29.61 -24.08 7.87
CA LEU A 361 -29.98 -24.77 9.10
C LEU A 361 -31.44 -24.54 9.45
N TYR A 362 -32.11 -25.61 9.86
CA TYR A 362 -33.35 -25.57 10.61
C TYR A 362 -33.00 -25.54 12.11
N LEU A 363 -33.42 -24.50 12.82
CA LEU A 363 -33.11 -24.29 14.23
C LEU A 363 -34.20 -24.77 15.19
N GLY A 364 -35.37 -25.14 14.67
CA GLY A 364 -36.54 -25.56 15.43
C GLY A 364 -37.83 -24.90 14.95
N PRO A 365 -38.96 -25.15 15.64
CA PRO A 365 -40.26 -24.61 15.25
C PRO A 365 -40.30 -23.09 15.33
N SER A 366 -41.25 -22.45 14.64
CA SER A 366 -41.38 -20.98 14.62
C SER A 366 -41.44 -20.33 16.01
N SER A 367 -41.98 -21.05 17.01
CA SER A 367 -42.05 -20.65 18.43
C SER A 367 -40.68 -20.48 19.12
N THR A 368 -39.61 -21.00 18.51
CA THR A 368 -38.22 -20.86 18.96
C THR A 368 -37.76 -19.40 18.91
N TYR A 369 -38.27 -18.62 17.95
CA TYR A 369 -38.01 -17.18 17.88
C TYR A 369 -39.18 -16.39 18.48
N ARG A 370 -38.87 -15.48 19.41
CA ARG A 370 -39.84 -14.53 19.97
C ARG A 370 -39.31 -13.12 19.76
N ASN A 371 -40.09 -12.28 19.07
CA ASN A 371 -39.67 -10.91 18.77
C ASN A 371 -39.52 -10.02 20.01
N SER A 372 -40.10 -10.40 21.16
CA SER A 372 -39.88 -9.70 22.43
C SER A 372 -38.50 -9.95 23.03
N VAL A 373 -37.86 -11.07 22.66
CA VAL A 373 -36.58 -11.54 23.20
C VAL A 373 -35.45 -11.33 22.19
N GLY A 374 -35.72 -11.57 20.91
CA GLY A 374 -34.72 -11.53 19.84
C GLY A 374 -33.78 -12.74 19.88
N LEU A 375 -32.62 -12.61 19.25
CA LEU A 375 -31.52 -13.59 19.26
C LEU A 375 -30.72 -13.49 20.58
N GLU A 376 -31.35 -13.87 21.69
CA GLU A 376 -30.73 -13.83 23.02
C GLU A 376 -29.60 -14.86 23.16
N LYS A 377 -28.51 -14.48 23.85
CA LYS A 377 -27.30 -15.31 24.07
C LYS A 377 -26.48 -15.60 22.81
N TYR A 378 -26.60 -14.78 21.76
CA TYR A 378 -25.73 -14.85 20.60
C TYR A 378 -24.48 -14.00 20.86
N GLU A 379 -23.30 -14.62 20.79
CA GLU A 379 -22.03 -13.98 21.12
C GLU A 379 -21.66 -12.89 20.09
N GLY A 380 -21.18 -11.73 20.56
CA GLY A 380 -20.73 -10.65 19.67
C GLY A 380 -21.82 -9.79 19.03
N ILE A 381 -23.12 -10.11 19.25
CA ILE A 381 -24.21 -9.27 18.76
C ILE A 381 -24.30 -7.96 19.56
N ALA A 382 -24.34 -6.83 18.87
CA ALA A 382 -24.40 -5.53 19.51
C ALA A 382 -25.74 -5.33 20.24
N SER A 383 -25.69 -4.65 21.38
CA SER A 383 -26.86 -4.43 22.24
C SER A 383 -27.99 -3.75 21.47
N ASN A 384 -29.21 -4.26 21.65
CA ASN A 384 -30.45 -3.79 21.00
C ASN A 384 -30.50 -3.98 19.47
N THR A 385 -29.64 -4.82 18.89
CA THR A 385 -29.59 -5.11 17.44
C THR A 385 -29.93 -6.56 17.08
N ASN A 386 -30.40 -7.32 18.05
CA ASN A 386 -30.64 -8.77 17.96
C ASN A 386 -32.07 -9.13 17.53
N TYR A 387 -32.82 -8.22 16.91
CA TYR A 387 -34.22 -8.41 16.58
C TYR A 387 -34.42 -8.49 15.06
N MET A 388 -35.09 -9.54 14.61
CA MET A 388 -35.53 -9.69 13.23
C MET A 388 -36.72 -8.77 12.93
N LEU A 389 -36.82 -8.38 11.66
CA LEU A 389 -37.90 -7.52 11.17
C LEU A 389 -39.18 -8.33 10.99
N PRO A 390 -40.32 -7.87 11.53
CA PRO A 390 -41.60 -8.50 11.26
C PRO A 390 -42.00 -8.29 9.80
N TRP A 391 -42.35 -9.39 9.13
CA TRP A 391 -42.77 -9.42 7.74
C TRP A 391 -44.23 -9.85 7.63
N THR A 392 -45.08 -8.96 7.14
CA THR A 392 -46.50 -9.27 6.87
C THR A 392 -46.58 -9.99 5.53
N LEU A 393 -46.94 -11.27 5.55
CA LEU A 393 -46.96 -12.14 4.37
C LEU A 393 -48.30 -12.08 3.64
N ALA A 394 -49.40 -12.11 4.40
CA ALA A 394 -50.76 -12.04 3.89
C ALA A 394 -51.73 -11.64 5.02
N THR A 395 -52.95 -11.25 4.66
CA THR A 395 -54.06 -11.19 5.62
C THR A 395 -54.84 -12.50 5.61
N LYS A 396 -55.42 -12.89 6.76
CA LYS A 396 -56.32 -14.05 6.85
C LYS A 396 -57.54 -13.89 5.92
N ALA A 397 -57.98 -12.65 5.68
CA ALA A 397 -59.04 -12.35 4.74
C ALA A 397 -58.62 -12.57 3.28
N GLU A 398 -57.38 -12.22 2.90
CA GLU A 398 -56.82 -12.51 1.57
C GLU A 398 -56.71 -14.02 1.31
N VAL A 399 -56.28 -14.78 2.31
CA VAL A 399 -56.21 -16.25 2.21
C VAL A 399 -57.62 -16.84 2.07
N ALA A 400 -58.56 -16.45 2.94
CA ALA A 400 -59.94 -16.92 2.89
C ALA A 400 -60.66 -16.52 1.58
N ALA A 401 -60.40 -15.33 1.04
CA ALA A 401 -60.96 -14.90 -0.23
C ALA A 401 -60.39 -15.68 -1.43
N ARG A 402 -59.12 -16.10 -1.36
CA ARG A 402 -58.53 -17.02 -2.35
C ARG A 402 -59.16 -18.39 -2.25
N ASP A 403 -59.27 -18.96 -1.05
CA ASP A 403 -59.90 -20.26 -0.83
C ASP A 403 -61.37 -20.29 -1.30
N GLN A 404 -62.12 -19.21 -1.11
CA GLN A 404 -63.51 -19.08 -1.57
C GLN A 404 -63.64 -19.00 -3.11
N ARG A 405 -62.65 -18.45 -3.82
CA ARG A 405 -62.61 -18.47 -5.30
C ARG A 405 -62.29 -19.85 -5.87
N ARG A 406 -61.83 -20.80 -5.05
CA ARG A 406 -61.48 -22.18 -5.47
C ARG A 406 -62.65 -23.17 -5.41
N LEU A 407 -63.78 -22.81 -4.80
CA LEU A 407 -64.96 -23.67 -4.77
C LEU A 407 -65.72 -23.57 -6.12
N PRO A 408 -66.13 -24.68 -6.76
CA PRO A 408 -66.95 -24.61 -7.97
C PRO A 408 -68.27 -23.92 -7.63
N VAL A 409 -68.58 -22.82 -8.31
CA VAL A 409 -69.88 -22.17 -8.18
C VAL A 409 -70.91 -23.04 -8.91
N ASP A 410 -71.68 -23.81 -8.15
CA ASP A 410 -72.95 -24.35 -8.64
C ASP A 410 -73.83 -23.18 -9.07
N GLN A 411 -74.17 -23.15 -10.37
CA GLN A 411 -75.12 -22.21 -10.93
C GLN A 411 -76.51 -22.46 -10.32
N LYS A 412 -76.86 -21.70 -9.29
CA LYS A 412 -78.26 -21.43 -8.96
C LYS A 412 -78.57 -19.97 -9.22
N SER A 413 -79.26 -19.80 -10.35
CA SER A 413 -80.00 -18.63 -10.80
C SER A 413 -80.71 -17.91 -9.65
N LYS A 414 -80.28 -16.68 -9.34
CA LYS A 414 -81.08 -15.73 -8.56
C LYS A 414 -81.94 -14.91 -9.53
N THR A 415 -83.24 -15.21 -9.51
CA THR A 415 -84.29 -14.31 -9.95
C THR A 415 -84.20 -12.99 -9.19
N ILE A 416 -84.11 -11.89 -9.92
CA ILE A 416 -84.13 -10.52 -9.39
C ILE A 416 -85.58 -10.17 -9.04
N ASP A 417 -85.83 -9.96 -7.75
CA ASP A 417 -87.07 -9.37 -7.26
C ASP A 417 -87.01 -7.85 -7.45
N LYS A 418 -88.05 -7.28 -8.06
CA LYS A 418 -88.16 -5.86 -8.37
C LYS A 418 -88.90 -5.18 -7.22
N ASN A 419 -88.16 -4.65 -6.25
CA ASN A 419 -88.53 -3.44 -5.51
C ASN A 419 -87.43 -3.10 -4.51
N GLU A 420 -86.54 -2.17 -4.88
CA GLU A 420 -85.97 -1.23 -3.91
C GLU A 420 -85.32 -0.04 -4.63
N TRP A 421 -85.55 1.15 -4.06
CA TRP A 421 -85.31 2.47 -4.64
C TRP A 421 -83.82 2.86 -4.68
N PRO A 422 -83.39 3.73 -5.61
CA PRO A 422 -81.97 4.06 -5.81
C PRO A 422 -81.47 5.18 -4.87
N LEU A 423 -80.30 4.99 -4.26
CA LEU A 423 -79.51 6.09 -3.68
C LEU A 423 -78.64 6.74 -4.77
N PRO A 424 -78.64 8.09 -4.92
CA PRO A 424 -78.00 8.79 -6.02
C PRO A 424 -76.55 9.19 -5.72
N GLY A 425 -75.67 9.13 -6.72
CA GLY A 425 -74.39 9.87 -6.72
C GLY A 425 -73.13 9.11 -7.16
N LYS A 426 -73.15 8.42 -8.31
CA LYS A 426 -71.92 8.13 -9.08
C LYS A 426 -72.06 8.76 -10.46
N SER A 427 -71.30 9.82 -10.72
CA SER A 427 -70.98 10.24 -12.09
C SER A 427 -69.70 9.56 -12.51
N VAL A 428 -69.82 8.73 -13.55
CA VAL A 428 -68.70 8.16 -14.31
C VAL A 428 -68.06 9.25 -15.17
N GLU A 429 -66.77 9.06 -15.39
CA GLU A 429 -65.85 9.78 -16.26
C GLU A 429 -66.43 10.12 -17.65
N VAL A 430 -66.06 11.31 -18.14
CA VAL A 430 -66.10 11.65 -19.57
C VAL A 430 -64.77 12.31 -19.93
N VAL A 431 -64.08 11.70 -20.90
CA VAL A 431 -62.90 12.25 -21.57
C VAL A 431 -63.37 13.11 -22.74
N SER A 432 -62.89 14.35 -22.85
CA SER A 432 -62.57 14.96 -24.15
C SER A 432 -61.66 16.20 -24.01
N THR A 433 -60.93 16.42 -25.09
CA THR A 433 -59.68 17.14 -25.34
C THR A 433 -59.78 18.68 -25.47
N SER A 434 -58.67 19.40 -25.14
CA SER A 434 -58.02 20.46 -25.97
C SER A 434 -57.53 21.71 -25.21
N THR A 435 -56.20 21.85 -25.14
CA THR A 435 -55.33 23.02 -25.45
C THR A 435 -55.50 24.40 -24.74
N ARG A 436 -54.51 24.82 -23.94
CA ARG A 436 -53.63 26.02 -24.17
C ARG A 436 -52.52 26.22 -23.09
N PRO A 437 -51.43 26.97 -23.38
CA PRO A 437 -50.19 27.03 -22.59
C PRO A 437 -49.92 28.36 -21.84
N SER A 438 -48.78 28.37 -21.09
CA SER A 438 -47.92 29.50 -20.62
C SER A 438 -48.39 30.28 -19.38
N LEU A 439 -47.57 30.77 -18.42
CA LEU A 439 -46.20 30.61 -17.86
C LEU A 439 -46.15 31.56 -16.59
N PRO A 440 -45.04 31.77 -15.83
CA PRO A 440 -44.97 31.84 -14.34
C PRO A 440 -44.76 33.30 -13.82
N PRO A 441 -44.01 33.68 -12.74
CA PRO A 441 -43.29 32.97 -11.64
C PRO A 441 -43.32 33.66 -10.23
N ILE A 442 -42.40 33.23 -9.33
CA ILE A 442 -41.66 33.97 -8.24
C ILE A 442 -42.03 33.50 -6.81
N SER A 443 -41.18 32.69 -6.15
CA SER A 443 -40.01 33.00 -5.27
C SER A 443 -40.45 33.55 -3.90
N SER A 444 -40.09 33.02 -2.73
CA SER A 444 -38.77 32.83 -2.09
C SER A 444 -38.99 33.28 -0.64
N LEU A 445 -38.44 32.60 0.38
CA LEU A 445 -37.38 33.16 1.23
C LEU A 445 -37.06 32.25 2.44
N GLU A 446 -35.76 32.04 2.59
CA GLU A 446 -35.05 31.61 3.78
C GLU A 446 -35.10 32.68 4.89
N ALA A 447 -34.99 32.27 6.16
CA ALA A 447 -34.30 33.04 7.19
C ALA A 447 -33.87 32.14 8.37
N PHE A 448 -32.59 32.27 8.73
CA PHE A 448 -31.80 31.59 9.77
C PHE A 448 -32.09 32.13 11.21
N PRO A 449 -31.43 31.63 12.29
CA PRO A 449 -31.94 31.44 13.65
C PRO A 449 -31.42 32.49 14.66
N ALA A 450 -31.79 32.35 15.94
CA ALA A 450 -31.11 33.04 17.04
C ALA A 450 -30.79 32.13 18.23
N LEU A 451 -29.52 32.23 18.67
CA LEU A 451 -28.93 31.76 19.92
C LEU A 451 -29.36 32.64 21.11
N GLY A 452 -29.35 32.09 22.32
CA GLY A 452 -29.47 32.87 23.57
C GLY A 452 -29.43 32.02 24.86
N THR A 453 -28.44 32.29 25.70
CA THR A 453 -27.93 31.60 26.91
C THR A 453 -28.80 31.58 28.19
N THR A 454 -28.59 30.51 28.99
CA THR A 454 -28.78 30.16 30.44
C THR A 454 -28.89 31.28 31.53
N PRO A 455 -29.25 31.06 32.84
CA PRO A 455 -29.14 29.82 33.66
C PRO A 455 -30.20 29.50 34.79
N ILE A 456 -30.13 28.24 35.27
CA ILE A 456 -30.32 27.64 36.63
C ILE A 456 -31.48 28.07 37.57
N GLY A 457 -32.24 27.07 38.04
CA GLY A 457 -33.05 27.10 39.28
C GLY A 457 -33.53 25.70 39.70
N GLU A 458 -33.43 25.38 40.99
CA GLU A 458 -33.62 24.07 41.64
C GLU A 458 -35.10 23.60 41.83
N VAL A 459 -35.22 22.27 42.01
CA VAL A 459 -36.31 21.30 42.35
C VAL A 459 -37.14 21.68 43.61
N PRO A 460 -38.35 21.12 44.02
CA PRO A 460 -39.05 19.84 43.66
C PRO A 460 -40.62 19.83 43.58
N LYS A 461 -41.18 18.68 43.15
CA LYS A 461 -42.23 17.84 43.81
C LYS A 461 -43.32 17.28 42.86
N THR A 462 -43.35 15.94 42.82
CA THR A 462 -44.51 15.03 42.74
C THR A 462 -45.87 15.58 42.32
N VAL A 463 -46.37 15.14 41.16
CA VAL A 463 -47.81 15.08 40.85
C VAL A 463 -48.11 13.73 40.20
N GLU A 464 -49.05 13.00 40.79
CA GLU A 464 -49.61 11.75 40.29
C GLU A 464 -50.32 11.97 38.94
N GLU A 465 -50.00 11.16 37.93
CA GLU A 465 -50.78 11.11 36.68
C GLU A 465 -52.12 10.39 36.89
N PRO A 466 -53.24 10.90 36.33
CA PRO A 466 -54.55 10.29 36.52
C PRO A 466 -54.73 9.02 35.67
N LYS A 467 -55.49 8.06 36.22
CA LYS A 467 -55.86 6.74 35.64
C LYS A 467 -56.48 6.75 34.22
N LYS A 468 -56.73 7.91 33.59
CA LYS A 468 -57.22 8.05 32.21
C LYS A 468 -56.16 7.75 31.14
N GLU A 469 -54.87 8.04 31.39
CA GLU A 469 -53.75 7.73 30.48
C GLU A 469 -53.58 6.21 30.30
N LYS A 470 -53.70 5.45 31.40
CA LYS A 470 -53.59 3.98 31.44
C LYS A 470 -54.70 3.30 30.64
N ARG A 471 -55.96 3.73 30.82
CA ARG A 471 -57.11 3.23 30.06
C ARG A 471 -57.01 3.50 28.56
N ARG A 472 -56.50 4.67 28.15
CA ARG A 472 -56.24 5.01 26.72
C ARG A 472 -55.08 4.20 26.13
N ARG A 473 -54.03 3.90 26.90
CA ARG A 473 -52.96 2.99 26.47
C ARG A 473 -53.46 1.57 26.34
N ASP A 474 -54.28 1.07 27.27
CA ASP A 474 -54.84 -0.28 27.21
C ASP A 474 -55.83 -0.46 26.06
N THR A 475 -56.68 0.53 25.76
CA THR A 475 -57.55 0.50 24.56
C THR A 475 -56.76 0.55 23.27
N ARG A 476 -55.75 1.44 23.16
CA ARG A 476 -54.85 1.46 21.99
C ARG A 476 -54.02 0.17 21.83
N ARG A 477 -53.67 -0.49 22.94
CA ARG A 477 -52.96 -1.77 22.95
C ARG A 477 -53.89 -2.89 22.48
N ARG A 478 -55.13 -2.92 22.95
CA ARG A 478 -56.17 -3.88 22.55
C ARG A 478 -56.59 -3.71 21.08
N ASP A 479 -56.80 -2.48 20.61
CA ASP A 479 -57.09 -2.19 19.19
C ASP A 479 -55.94 -2.59 18.27
N LYS A 480 -54.69 -2.42 18.73
CA LYS A 480 -53.51 -2.84 17.98
C LYS A 480 -53.36 -4.36 17.95
N GLU A 481 -53.67 -5.04 19.05
CA GLU A 481 -53.66 -6.51 19.15
C GLU A 481 -54.74 -7.12 18.24
N HIS A 482 -55.95 -6.54 18.24
CA HIS A 482 -57.05 -6.95 17.36
C HIS A 482 -56.77 -6.69 15.86
N ARG A 483 -56.01 -5.63 15.52
CA ARG A 483 -55.50 -5.41 14.15
C ARG A 483 -54.43 -6.43 13.74
N LEU A 484 -53.66 -6.96 14.69
CA LEU A 484 -52.58 -7.93 14.46
C LEU A 484 -53.09 -9.38 14.32
N GLU A 485 -54.22 -9.72 14.92
CA GLU A 485 -54.83 -11.06 14.88
C GLU A 485 -55.28 -11.52 13.49
N GLY A 486 -55.50 -10.58 12.57
CA GLY A 486 -55.89 -10.82 11.17
C GLY A 486 -54.74 -11.00 10.17
N LEU A 487 -53.48 -10.90 10.61
CA LEU A 487 -52.30 -10.91 9.73
C LEU A 487 -51.49 -12.20 9.92
N ILE A 488 -51.06 -12.80 8.81
CA ILE A 488 -50.08 -13.89 8.79
C ILE A 488 -48.69 -13.25 8.72
N ARG A 489 -47.86 -13.50 9.74
CA ARG A 489 -46.55 -12.84 9.90
C ARG A 489 -45.41 -13.85 9.93
N GLY A 490 -44.35 -13.54 9.18
CA GLY A 490 -43.03 -14.13 9.33
C GLY A 490 -42.05 -13.12 9.95
N TYR A 491 -40.79 -13.53 10.06
CA TYR A 491 -39.69 -12.63 10.43
C TYR A 491 -38.49 -12.85 9.52
N VAL A 492 -37.78 -11.78 9.20
CA VAL A 492 -36.57 -11.80 8.37
C VAL A 492 -35.46 -10.97 9.01
N GLY A 493 -34.21 -11.37 8.83
CA GLY A 493 -33.06 -10.59 9.32
C GLY A 493 -31.81 -10.86 8.51
N ALA A 494 -31.08 -9.80 8.17
CA ALA A 494 -29.74 -9.88 7.59
C ALA A 494 -28.70 -9.53 8.65
N GLU A 495 -27.79 -10.46 8.93
CA GLU A 495 -26.74 -10.30 9.93
C GLU A 495 -25.39 -10.00 9.27
N TYR A 496 -24.79 -8.91 9.74
CA TYR A 496 -23.44 -8.51 9.37
C TYR A 496 -22.47 -8.82 10.48
N GLU A 497 -21.27 -9.26 10.12
CA GLU A 497 -20.19 -9.65 11.04
C GLU A 497 -18.86 -9.06 10.57
N CYS A 498 -18.12 -8.43 11.48
CA CYS A 498 -16.79 -7.89 11.18
C CYS A 498 -15.66 -8.83 11.67
N PRO A 499 -14.42 -8.64 11.20
CA PRO A 499 -13.28 -9.47 11.61
C PRO A 499 -12.94 -9.41 13.11
N LEU A 500 -13.43 -8.39 13.83
CA LEU A 500 -13.30 -8.26 15.29
C LEU A 500 -14.39 -9.02 16.06
N GLY A 501 -15.34 -9.65 15.38
CA GLY A 501 -16.44 -10.39 15.98
C GLY A 501 -17.67 -9.56 16.37
N HIS A 502 -17.68 -8.25 16.12
CA HIS A 502 -18.92 -7.47 16.30
C HIS A 502 -19.94 -7.79 15.23
N ARG A 503 -21.19 -7.93 15.65
CA ARG A 503 -22.31 -8.37 14.81
C ARG A 503 -23.55 -7.54 15.05
N PHE A 504 -24.42 -7.44 14.05
CA PHE A 504 -25.71 -6.76 14.17
C PHE A 504 -26.67 -7.19 13.07
N LEU A 505 -27.98 -7.13 13.33
CA LEU A 505 -29.00 -7.23 12.29
C LEU A 505 -29.26 -5.87 11.64
N SER A 506 -29.42 -5.88 10.32
CA SER A 506 -29.60 -4.67 9.51
C SER A 506 -31.03 -4.46 9.01
N CYS A 507 -31.37 -3.18 8.79
CA CYS A 507 -32.67 -2.69 8.35
C CYS A 507 -32.74 -2.46 6.82
N ALA A 508 -32.13 -3.39 6.07
CA ALA A 508 -32.01 -3.46 4.60
C ALA A 508 -30.77 -2.77 4.03
N ASP A 509 -30.69 -1.45 4.13
CA ASP A 509 -29.63 -0.64 3.51
C ASP A 509 -28.28 -0.68 4.25
N GLY A 510 -28.01 -1.75 5.01
CA GLY A 510 -26.81 -1.87 5.82
C GLY A 510 -26.85 -1.09 7.14
N ARG A 511 -27.87 -0.25 7.39
CA ARG A 511 -28.01 0.43 8.67
C ARG A 511 -28.37 -0.55 9.78
N VAL A 512 -27.89 -0.25 10.98
CA VAL A 512 -28.09 -1.07 12.17
C VAL A 512 -29.54 -0.93 12.66
N CYS A 513 -30.23 -2.05 12.86
CA CYS A 513 -31.56 -2.05 13.47
C CYS A 513 -31.47 -1.90 15.00
N LYS A 514 -31.53 -0.68 15.55
CA LYS A 514 -31.62 -0.46 17.02
C LYS A 514 -33.06 -0.23 17.46
N LEU A 515 -33.59 -1.05 18.38
CA LEU A 515 -34.89 -0.80 19.00
C LEU A 515 -34.93 0.58 19.69
N GLY A 516 -35.97 1.39 19.39
CA GLY A 516 -36.28 2.62 20.13
C GLY A 516 -35.88 3.96 19.49
N HIS A 517 -35.12 3.98 18.39
CA HIS A 517 -34.90 5.25 17.65
C HIS A 517 -36.18 5.69 16.93
N LYS A 518 -36.41 7.02 16.81
CA LYS A 518 -37.41 7.59 15.90
C LYS A 518 -37.05 7.11 14.49
N GLY A 519 -37.81 6.18 13.94
CA GLY A 519 -37.49 5.48 12.70
C GLY A 519 -37.34 3.96 12.83
N HIS A 520 -37.38 3.38 14.04
CA HIS A 520 -37.50 1.93 14.19
C HIS A 520 -38.84 1.48 13.60
N PRO A 521 -38.85 0.75 12.49
CA PRO A 521 -40.07 0.53 11.77
C PRO A 521 -40.79 -0.64 12.39
N LYS A 522 -41.99 -0.39 12.88
CA LYS A 522 -42.84 -1.43 13.41
C LYS A 522 -43.29 -2.42 12.31
N GLU A 523 -43.07 -2.10 11.03
CA GLU A 523 -43.53 -2.82 9.82
C GLU A 523 -42.63 -2.56 8.58
N HIS A 524 -41.35 -3.00 8.56
CA HIS A 524 -40.47 -2.87 7.37
C HIS A 524 -40.00 -4.19 6.75
N GLY A 525 -40.48 -5.36 7.18
CA GLY A 525 -40.14 -6.62 6.49
C GLY A 525 -40.44 -6.55 4.99
N ASN A 526 -41.58 -5.98 4.60
CA ASN A 526 -41.94 -5.76 3.19
C ASN A 526 -40.98 -4.82 2.46
N TYR A 527 -40.50 -3.76 3.11
CA TYR A 527 -39.50 -2.89 2.50
C TYR A 527 -38.17 -3.64 2.33
N PHE A 528 -37.73 -4.33 3.38
CA PHE A 528 -36.45 -5.04 3.44
C PHE A 528 -36.28 -6.08 2.33
N VAL A 529 -37.31 -6.89 2.05
CA VAL A 529 -37.21 -7.97 1.06
C VAL A 529 -37.06 -7.46 -0.38
N HIS A 530 -37.48 -6.22 -0.66
CA HIS A 530 -37.44 -5.59 -1.99
C HIS A 530 -36.24 -4.65 -2.20
N GLN A 531 -35.26 -4.66 -1.28
CA GLN A 531 -34.03 -3.86 -1.39
C GLN A 531 -32.81 -4.74 -1.67
N ASP A 532 -31.85 -4.19 -2.42
CA ASP A 532 -30.53 -4.79 -2.54
C ASP A 532 -29.79 -4.64 -1.21
N LEU A 533 -29.24 -5.73 -0.68
CA LEU A 533 -28.49 -5.72 0.57
C LEU A 533 -26.99 -5.65 0.27
N PRO A 534 -26.26 -4.61 0.68
CA PRO A 534 -24.82 -4.54 0.44
C PRO A 534 -24.09 -5.73 1.09
N LEU A 535 -23.08 -6.30 0.42
CA LEU A 535 -22.31 -7.39 1.03
C LEU A 535 -21.39 -6.90 2.15
N PHE A 536 -20.93 -5.65 2.07
CA PHE A 536 -20.05 -5.04 3.05
C PHE A 536 -20.62 -3.69 3.47
N VAL A 537 -20.58 -3.42 4.77
CA VAL A 537 -21.03 -2.17 5.39
C VAL A 537 -20.02 -1.73 6.43
N LEU A 538 -20.07 -0.47 6.87
CA LEU A 538 -19.27 -0.03 8.00
C LEU A 538 -19.75 -0.69 9.29
N CYS A 539 -18.82 -1.22 10.07
CA CYS A 539 -19.13 -1.83 11.34
C CYS A 539 -19.37 -0.76 12.42
N LEU A 540 -20.13 -1.14 13.44
CA LEU A 540 -20.29 -0.36 14.68
C LEU A 540 -18.96 -0.03 15.38
N CYS A 541 -17.87 -0.75 15.08
CA CYS A 541 -16.52 -0.48 15.59
C CYS A 541 -16.06 0.96 15.33
N ASN A 542 -16.47 1.54 14.21
CA ASN A 542 -15.99 2.85 13.77
C ASN A 542 -16.66 3.99 14.56
N PHE A 543 -17.76 3.69 15.26
CA PHE A 543 -18.56 4.66 16.02
C PHE A 543 -18.46 4.46 17.53
N ALA A 544 -17.74 3.43 17.98
CA ALA A 544 -17.50 3.22 19.40
C ALA A 544 -16.49 4.27 19.89
N SER A 545 -16.88 5.06 20.89
CA SER A 545 -16.06 6.07 21.53
C SER A 545 -14.93 5.42 22.35
N HIS A 546 -13.89 4.95 21.67
CA HIS A 546 -12.62 4.57 22.29
C HIS A 546 -11.57 5.65 21.97
N PRO A 547 -11.01 6.32 22.97
CA PRO A 547 -10.16 7.51 22.80
C PRO A 547 -8.73 7.23 22.27
N GLU A 548 -8.40 6.01 21.83
CA GLU A 548 -7.03 5.69 21.39
C GLU A 548 -6.99 4.94 20.05
N LYS A 549 -6.42 5.64 19.06
CA LYS A 549 -6.01 5.29 17.68
C LYS A 549 -7.04 5.57 16.56
N PRO A 550 -6.58 6.15 15.43
CA PRO A 550 -7.35 6.12 14.19
C PRO A 550 -7.37 4.67 13.71
N LYS A 551 -8.46 3.95 13.98
CA LYS A 551 -8.67 2.64 13.35
C LYS A 551 -9.02 2.90 11.90
N ALA A 552 -8.28 2.28 10.98
CA ALA A 552 -8.74 2.11 9.61
C ALA A 552 -10.19 1.60 9.63
N ASP A 553 -11.02 2.09 8.70
CA ASP A 553 -12.44 1.78 8.70
C ASP A 553 -12.68 0.26 8.69
N VAL A 554 -13.37 -0.25 9.71
CA VAL A 554 -13.67 -1.67 9.84
C VAL A 554 -14.98 -1.97 9.12
N THR A 555 -14.92 -2.83 8.11
CA THR A 555 -16.12 -3.33 7.41
C THR A 555 -16.68 -4.58 8.08
N ALA A 556 -18.01 -4.71 8.10
CA ALA A 556 -18.73 -5.93 8.42
C ALA A 556 -19.30 -6.55 7.14
N GLN A 557 -19.23 -7.87 7.00
CA GLN A 557 -19.73 -8.61 5.85
C GLN A 557 -21.08 -9.24 6.18
N LEU A 558 -22.00 -9.27 5.21
CA LEU A 558 -23.25 -10.01 5.28
C LEU A 558 -22.94 -11.52 5.35
N GLN A 559 -23.15 -12.13 6.52
CA GLN A 559 -22.80 -13.53 6.77
C GLN A 559 -24.03 -14.44 6.85
N ARG A 560 -25.17 -13.96 7.36
CA ARG A 560 -26.34 -14.82 7.63
C ARG A 560 -27.64 -14.13 7.31
N LEU A 561 -28.57 -14.92 6.77
CA LEU A 561 -29.96 -14.55 6.58
C LEU A 561 -30.82 -15.43 7.51
N TYR A 562 -31.61 -14.80 8.37
CA TYR A 562 -32.55 -15.48 9.26
C TYR A 562 -33.96 -15.36 8.71
N MET A 563 -34.73 -16.45 8.78
CA MET A 563 -36.11 -16.50 8.34
C MET A 563 -36.96 -17.27 9.36
N VAL A 564 -38.16 -16.77 9.64
CA VAL A 564 -39.16 -17.48 10.44
C VAL A 564 -40.41 -17.65 9.60
N THR A 565 -40.74 -18.88 9.26
CA THR A 565 -41.94 -19.22 8.49
C THR A 565 -43.15 -19.31 9.42
N PRO A 566 -44.33 -18.84 8.98
CA PRO A 566 -45.56 -18.90 9.77
C PRO A 566 -45.99 -20.36 9.96
N ALA A 567 -46.77 -20.62 11.01
CA ALA A 567 -47.36 -21.93 11.24
C ALA A 567 -48.55 -22.23 10.29
N ASP A 568 -49.13 -21.19 9.69
CA ASP A 568 -50.20 -21.32 8.72
C ASP A 568 -49.65 -21.90 7.41
N VAL A 569 -50.24 -23.01 6.96
CA VAL A 569 -49.80 -23.76 5.78
C VAL A 569 -50.20 -23.04 4.48
N SER A 570 -51.08 -22.04 4.53
CA SER A 570 -51.61 -21.39 3.32
C SER A 570 -50.61 -20.47 2.63
N VAL A 571 -49.52 -20.11 3.33
CA VAL A 571 -48.49 -19.17 2.86
C VAL A 571 -47.10 -19.73 3.16
N THR A 572 -46.24 -19.78 2.15
CA THR A 572 -44.84 -20.22 2.27
C THR A 572 -43.87 -19.12 1.87
N ILE A 573 -42.66 -19.21 2.39
CA ILE A 573 -41.57 -18.29 2.04
C ILE A 573 -40.62 -19.04 1.12
N ALA A 574 -40.41 -18.53 -0.08
CA ALA A 574 -39.36 -18.97 -0.97
C ALA A 574 -38.13 -18.06 -0.87
N VAL A 575 -36.96 -18.65 -1.11
CA VAL A 575 -35.66 -17.99 -0.99
C VAL A 575 -34.89 -18.25 -2.29
N LYS A 576 -34.33 -17.20 -2.88
CA LYS A 576 -33.48 -17.24 -4.08
C LYS A 576 -32.34 -16.21 -3.95
N PRO A 577 -31.28 -16.52 -3.20
CA PRO A 577 -30.20 -15.61 -2.92
C PRO A 577 -29.24 -15.58 -4.10
N ILE A 578 -29.18 -14.42 -4.74
CA ILE A 578 -28.29 -14.13 -5.86
C ILE A 578 -27.36 -13.00 -5.44
N VAL A 579 -26.07 -13.26 -5.39
CA VAL A 579 -25.05 -12.27 -5.02
C VAL A 579 -24.41 -11.73 -6.29
N LYS A 580 -24.32 -10.39 -6.40
CA LYS A 580 -23.69 -9.71 -7.53
C LYS A 580 -22.44 -8.97 -7.09
N PHE A 581 -21.35 -9.15 -7.83
CA PHE A 581 -20.08 -8.44 -7.65
C PHE A 581 -19.78 -7.57 -8.86
N LYS A 582 -19.32 -6.34 -8.65
CA LYS A 582 -18.90 -5.40 -9.70
C LYS A 582 -17.41 -5.56 -9.96
N ARG A 583 -17.01 -5.82 -11.21
CA ARG A 583 -15.60 -5.81 -11.62
C ARG A 583 -15.16 -4.42 -12.07
N GLU A 584 -13.85 -4.20 -12.14
CA GLU A 584 -13.25 -2.93 -12.60
C GLU A 584 -13.72 -2.52 -14.01
N ASN A 585 -14.05 -3.49 -14.87
CA ASN A 585 -14.55 -3.26 -16.22
C ASN A 585 -16.07 -2.99 -16.32
N GLN A 586 -16.74 -2.67 -15.21
CA GLN A 586 -18.21 -2.50 -15.10
C GLN A 586 -19.06 -3.76 -15.37
N GLU A 587 -18.47 -4.90 -15.70
CA GLU A 587 -19.17 -6.18 -15.75
C GLU A 587 -19.54 -6.66 -14.35
N THR A 588 -20.79 -7.13 -14.19
CA THR A 588 -21.27 -7.73 -12.94
C THR A 588 -21.22 -9.25 -13.01
N VAL A 589 -20.58 -9.87 -12.02
CA VAL A 589 -20.57 -11.32 -11.84
C VAL A 589 -21.77 -11.71 -10.98
N GLU A 590 -22.58 -12.66 -11.46
CA GLU A 590 -23.72 -13.20 -10.74
C GLU A 590 -23.37 -14.57 -10.12
N LEU A 591 -23.56 -14.70 -8.81
CA LEU A 591 -23.33 -15.92 -8.06
C LEU A 591 -24.64 -16.38 -7.41
N LYS A 592 -25.13 -17.54 -7.83
CA LYS A 592 -26.28 -18.19 -7.22
C LYS A 592 -25.78 -19.11 -6.10
N ILE A 593 -26.41 -19.02 -4.92
CA ILE A 593 -26.06 -19.92 -3.81
C ILE A 593 -26.61 -21.34 -4.07
N PHE A 594 -27.75 -21.42 -4.73
CA PHE A 594 -28.37 -22.66 -5.21
C PHE A 594 -29.07 -22.37 -6.55
N ASP A 595 -29.15 -23.39 -7.42
CA ASP A 595 -29.56 -23.22 -8.82
C ASP A 595 -31.05 -22.90 -8.97
N GLU A 596 -31.88 -23.49 -8.11
CA GLU A 596 -33.34 -23.42 -8.13
C GLU A 596 -33.89 -22.76 -6.87
N THR A 597 -35.10 -22.21 -6.95
CA THR A 597 -35.76 -21.57 -5.80
C THR A 597 -36.03 -22.58 -4.68
N LEU A 598 -35.71 -22.19 -3.45
CA LEU A 598 -35.94 -22.99 -2.24
C LEU A 598 -37.17 -22.49 -1.49
N VAL A 599 -38.20 -23.31 -1.37
CA VAL A 599 -39.39 -23.06 -0.55
C VAL A 599 -39.14 -23.56 0.87
N LEU A 600 -39.15 -22.67 1.86
CA LEU A 600 -38.97 -23.07 3.26
C LEU A 600 -40.22 -23.78 3.80
N PRO A 601 -40.08 -24.92 4.50
CA PRO A 601 -41.20 -25.56 5.16
C PRO A 601 -41.89 -24.64 6.19
N PRO A 602 -43.21 -24.81 6.42
CA PRO A 602 -43.95 -24.00 7.37
C PRO A 602 -43.51 -24.29 8.81
N ASN A 603 -43.86 -23.37 9.72
CA ASN A 603 -43.62 -23.47 11.15
C ASN A 603 -42.14 -23.66 11.56
N GLY A 604 -41.20 -22.94 10.96
CA GLY A 604 -39.77 -23.14 11.21
C GLY A 604 -38.96 -21.86 11.36
N VAL A 605 -37.85 -21.96 12.08
CA VAL A 605 -36.79 -20.96 12.11
C VAL A 605 -35.61 -21.47 11.30
N TYR A 606 -35.23 -20.73 10.26
CA TYR A 606 -34.17 -21.08 9.33
C TYR A 606 -33.06 -20.04 9.35
N VAL A 607 -31.83 -20.49 9.15
CA VAL A 607 -30.66 -19.62 8.98
C VAL A 607 -29.85 -20.08 7.78
N LEU A 608 -29.75 -19.23 6.76
CA LEU A 608 -28.83 -19.41 5.65
C LEU A 608 -27.55 -18.66 5.94
N ARG A 609 -26.46 -19.39 6.15
CA ARG A 609 -25.10 -18.83 6.21
C ARG A 609 -24.53 -18.73 4.80
N LEU A 610 -24.18 -17.52 4.39
CA LEU A 610 -23.56 -17.21 3.11
C LEU A 610 -22.04 -17.53 3.13
N PRO A 611 -21.39 -17.68 1.96
CA PRO A 611 -19.95 -17.94 1.91
C PRO A 611 -19.16 -16.84 2.62
N TYR A 612 -18.13 -17.22 3.37
CA TYR A 612 -17.18 -16.26 3.90
C TYR A 612 -16.31 -15.71 2.76
N ILE A 613 -15.79 -16.61 1.93
CA ILE A 613 -15.07 -16.30 0.70
C ILE A 613 -15.94 -16.77 -0.48
N TYR A 614 -16.35 -15.84 -1.33
CA TYR A 614 -17.06 -16.16 -2.55
C TYR A 614 -16.10 -16.67 -3.62
N ARG A 615 -16.60 -17.45 -4.59
CA ARG A 615 -15.82 -17.92 -5.74
C ARG A 615 -16.58 -17.80 -7.05
N HIS A 616 -15.85 -17.58 -8.12
CA HIS A 616 -16.33 -17.58 -9.50
C HIS A 616 -15.40 -18.46 -10.35
N ASP A 617 -15.94 -19.35 -11.18
CA ASP A 617 -15.18 -20.32 -11.97
C ASP A 617 -14.15 -21.12 -11.14
N GLY A 618 -14.52 -21.49 -9.91
CA GLY A 618 -13.66 -22.22 -8.98
C GLY A 618 -12.57 -21.38 -8.31
N LYS A 619 -12.39 -20.11 -8.69
CA LYS A 619 -11.38 -19.21 -8.09
C LYS A 619 -11.99 -18.32 -7.01
N PRO A 620 -11.30 -18.12 -5.87
CA PRO A 620 -11.78 -17.23 -4.81
C PRO A 620 -11.80 -15.77 -5.29
N ILE A 621 -12.83 -15.03 -4.88
CA ILE A 621 -12.95 -13.58 -5.04
C ILE A 621 -12.33 -12.95 -3.81
N ILE A 622 -11.15 -12.36 -3.97
CA ILE A 622 -10.43 -11.70 -2.88
C ILE A 622 -11.16 -10.38 -2.54
N PRO A 623 -11.48 -10.12 -1.25
CA PRO A 623 -12.07 -8.85 -0.85
C PRO A 623 -11.18 -7.67 -1.21
N GLU A 624 -11.76 -6.62 -1.80
CA GLU A 624 -11.05 -5.41 -2.18
C GLU A 624 -10.34 -4.77 -0.98
N PRO A 625 -9.02 -4.47 -1.03
CA PRO A 625 -8.30 -3.90 0.10
C PRO A 625 -8.80 -2.50 0.50
N ASP A 626 -9.21 -1.69 -0.48
CA ASP A 626 -9.78 -0.37 -0.25
C ASP A 626 -11.21 -0.47 0.29
N VAL A 627 -11.50 0.26 1.38
CA VAL A 627 -12.78 0.15 2.11
C VAL A 627 -13.94 0.71 1.28
N GLU A 628 -13.76 1.86 0.64
CA GLU A 628 -14.81 2.50 -0.15
C GLU A 628 -15.20 1.66 -1.36
N LYS A 629 -14.19 1.13 -2.07
CA LYS A 629 -14.42 0.21 -3.17
C LYS A 629 -15.06 -1.09 -2.67
N ARG A 630 -14.62 -1.65 -1.53
CA ARG A 630 -15.19 -2.88 -0.95
C ARG A 630 -16.67 -2.77 -0.66
N ILE A 631 -17.11 -1.66 -0.04
CA ILE A 631 -18.53 -1.41 0.28
C ILE A 631 -19.38 -1.37 -0.99
N ASN A 632 -18.83 -0.83 -2.07
CA ASN A 632 -19.54 -0.70 -3.35
C ASN A 632 -19.37 -1.92 -4.28
N ASN A 633 -18.52 -2.89 -3.92
CA ASN A 633 -18.12 -4.01 -4.78
C ASN A 633 -19.25 -5.04 -4.94
N GLY A 634 -20.10 -5.27 -3.94
CA GLY A 634 -21.14 -6.29 -4.12
C GLY A 634 -22.36 -6.12 -3.24
N PHE A 635 -23.45 -6.75 -3.69
CA PHE A 635 -24.74 -6.78 -3.02
C PHE A 635 -25.45 -8.11 -3.25
N LEU A 636 -26.25 -8.52 -2.28
CA LEU A 636 -27.28 -9.55 -2.45
C LEU A 636 -28.49 -8.89 -3.11
N GLN A 637 -28.92 -9.45 -4.23
CA GLN A 637 -30.01 -8.93 -5.05
C GLN A 637 -31.32 -8.89 -4.25
N LYS A 638 -32.09 -7.82 -4.46
CA LYS A 638 -33.47 -7.69 -3.98
C LYS A 638 -34.35 -8.85 -4.42
N ASP A 639 -35.49 -9.01 -3.75
CA ASP A 639 -36.46 -10.07 -4.02
C ASP A 639 -35.88 -11.48 -3.77
N CYS A 640 -34.82 -11.55 -2.94
CA CYS A 640 -34.24 -12.79 -2.44
C CYS A 640 -35.25 -13.61 -1.63
N PHE A 641 -36.18 -12.94 -0.95
CA PHE A 641 -37.27 -13.58 -0.21
C PHE A 641 -38.59 -13.30 -0.92
N GLN A 642 -39.35 -14.35 -1.21
CA GLN A 642 -40.60 -14.28 -1.96
C GLN A 642 -41.71 -14.99 -1.19
N VAL A 643 -42.93 -14.48 -1.30
CA VAL A 643 -44.11 -15.09 -0.69
C VAL A 643 -44.84 -15.90 -1.75
N HIS A 644 -45.07 -17.18 -1.48
CA HIS A 644 -45.91 -18.03 -2.32
C HIS A 644 -47.16 -18.46 -1.54
N PHE A 645 -48.28 -18.48 -2.25
CA PHE A 645 -49.52 -19.09 -1.74
C PHE A 645 -49.55 -20.52 -2.24
N LEU A 646 -50.05 -21.46 -1.42
CA LEU A 646 -49.97 -22.91 -1.66
C LEU A 646 -50.98 -23.40 -2.74
N GLU A 647 -51.03 -22.68 -3.85
CA GLU A 647 -51.96 -22.81 -4.98
C GLU A 647 -51.22 -23.08 -6.32
N ASP A 648 -49.92 -22.80 -6.39
CA ASP A 648 -49.12 -22.87 -7.64
C ASP A 648 -48.39 -24.21 -7.89
N HIS A 649 -48.54 -25.21 -7.01
CA HIS A 649 -47.76 -26.48 -7.07
C HIS A 649 -48.57 -27.76 -6.85
N ARG A 650 -49.79 -27.87 -7.37
CA ARG A 650 -50.44 -29.19 -7.55
C ARG A 650 -50.42 -29.61 -9.01
#